data_AF-A0A8H4JJS3-F1
#
_entry.id   AF-A0A8H4JJS3-F1
#
_cell.length_a   1.000
_cell.length_b   1.000
_cell.length_c   1.000
_cell.angle_alpha   90.00
_cell.angle_beta   90.00
_cell.angle_gamma   90.00
#
_symmetry.space_group_name_H-M   'P 1'
#
loop_
_entity.id
_entity.type
_entity.pdbx_description
1 polymer ?
#
loop_
_entity_poly.entity_id
_entity_poly.type
_entity_poly.pdbx_seq_one_letter_code
_entity_poly.pdbx_strand_id
1 'polypeptide(L)'
;MSSQSASQREPISASEIFPSVDNQALEVPQGIPKFTYQSLTSPTSFRLLQILSDGGQDILRCRMFDADLAAQGTPRYIALSYTWQEESLPKIFRPVLINDKYLNVSLNLWNFLQNYRETAGERIIWIDQICINQDDTDECVQQIGQMCEIYQRASMDLFWIGEPGENEEAVLDLLSSLNRLETYLLESGSSRPGISALLNPIFMRTIGLPEHDDLIWGSLMQFISRTAFQRAWIIQEVAVSRKAAIFSGLLMLPFDVVGGAATFLVESSWIKVFHQMYTVSGAASFVMGMMNCRVRHQEGEHQSLDLLLASTRRFKATKPVDKIFALINLAESGGNEALPPALRPDYRKSVVEVFRDVTLHLIRQGSLDILSGVEDVKFRQIHQLPSWVPDYSVHQVASILFMPPRPGWFTLYAAAAGRDVSVQHSPSDPNILTLSAYKVDTITKIGPIAEQSIYSTLEKWASMVDFSAPYPIVNGNPASMIDAFWRTLVGNIGIGASCYPVSEDWLYNFAAFALQAREELRNHFANSPDTQSAVVESPSSTPGIDSILLLLKDHHKEGLDQDGGLYESTMHHTTDVDCLKQHLKAALSELSKRFPGLKGRILLLTDPPGHLAISTNDVNAIPFKFFDQRTSFSWTYSQLKSQGFPAHAFVDASFDLHYQLEGGEGIPAFEVHVRLIDGGLLLGIYGHHSIFDAGRMDMVIRYFAGLTKDPQTRLDVTISARLSDEAITSAHVPTVPDLNELLSRCPEYRLLSSPLGPTQFRAPKTDKLPKNTGCIFVIQNQTVRDLKDKLASTRLTDLKHQPSTFTCLAAITWAHVTKARIASLSSGMTMAEDARLMISVDWRRRISNDAITSSSGNAIALPIASINKSIIQAACSEDQRIAYSALAALARAIDDAIISVNEDFVAARTALFHKIPDPRFIGLDFDLSDPLEFYLNTWWHFGTRTHWNLPGLDKQDFVRGITPDAARRAQAGFGTGAGLVLPEADATKFEVLITLDVGAMEHLCSSRSWQHWAETPGL
;
A
#
# COMPACT_ATOMS: atom_id res chain seq x y z
N MET A 1 2.47 -2.17 -52.60
CA MET A 1 2.15 -0.85 -53.17
C MET A 1 1.61 0.02 -52.04
N SER A 2 2.30 1.14 -51.81
CA SER A 2 2.00 2.31 -50.95
C SER A 2 1.46 2.08 -49.53
N SER A 3 2.38 1.91 -48.58
CA SER A 3 2.20 2.21 -47.15
C SER A 3 2.29 3.73 -46.93
N GLN A 4 1.18 4.39 -46.61
CA GLN A 4 1.20 5.78 -46.12
C GLN A 4 1.52 5.79 -44.62
N SER A 5 2.42 6.69 -44.25
CA SER A 5 2.99 6.93 -42.93
C SER A 5 1.95 7.42 -41.91
N ALA A 6 1.83 6.73 -40.79
CA ALA A 6 1.17 7.25 -39.60
C ALA A 6 2.09 8.26 -38.90
N SER A 7 1.69 9.53 -38.87
CA SER A 7 2.34 10.58 -38.09
C SER A 7 2.21 10.28 -36.60
N GLN A 8 3.34 10.12 -35.90
CA GLN A 8 3.39 10.01 -34.44
C GLN A 8 3.01 11.36 -33.82
N ARG A 9 1.90 11.38 -33.07
CA ARG A 9 1.45 12.53 -32.26
C ARG A 9 2.22 12.54 -30.94
N GLU A 10 2.79 13.68 -30.57
CA GLU A 10 3.42 13.94 -29.27
C GLU A 10 2.42 13.77 -28.10
N PRO A 11 2.87 13.48 -26.87
CA PRO A 11 2.01 13.45 -25.69
C PRO A 11 1.54 14.86 -25.36
N ILE A 12 0.24 15.06 -25.50
CA ILE A 12 -0.44 16.33 -25.27
C ILE A 12 -0.65 16.49 -23.75
N SER A 13 -0.34 17.65 -23.15
CA SER A 13 -0.66 17.97 -21.74
C SER A 13 -2.17 17.83 -21.46
N ALA A 14 -2.63 17.57 -20.23
CA ALA A 14 -4.08 17.59 -19.93
C ALA A 14 -4.75 18.91 -20.35
N SER A 15 -4.05 20.05 -20.26
CA SER A 15 -4.54 21.35 -20.74
C SER A 15 -4.48 21.53 -22.27
N GLU A 16 -3.80 20.64 -22.98
CA GLU A 16 -3.69 20.61 -24.44
C GLU A 16 -4.56 19.49 -25.05
N ILE A 17 -4.88 18.42 -24.29
CA ILE A 17 -5.87 17.38 -24.61
C ILE A 17 -7.27 17.97 -24.39
N PHE A 18 -7.40 18.73 -23.31
CA PHE A 18 -8.52 19.61 -23.00
C PHE A 18 -8.07 21.05 -23.23
N PRO A 19 -7.92 21.53 -24.50
CA PRO A 19 -7.91 22.97 -24.71
C PRO A 19 -9.15 23.50 -24.02
N SER A 20 -9.04 24.60 -23.27
CA SER A 20 -10.17 25.23 -22.57
C SER A 20 -11.40 25.14 -23.46
N VAL A 21 -12.27 24.15 -23.21
CA VAL A 21 -13.36 23.87 -24.13
C VAL A 21 -14.16 25.14 -24.09
N ASP A 22 -14.30 25.78 -25.26
CA ASP A 22 -15.04 27.02 -25.35
C ASP A 22 -16.42 26.74 -24.79
N ASN A 23 -16.65 27.19 -23.56
CA ASN A 23 -17.83 26.84 -22.76
C ASN A 23 -19.12 27.36 -23.44
N GLN A 24 -18.97 28.13 -24.51
CA GLN A 24 -20.00 28.72 -25.35
C GLN A 24 -20.37 27.90 -26.60
N ALA A 25 -19.64 26.84 -26.99
CA ALA A 25 -19.73 26.27 -28.35
C ALA A 25 -20.40 24.88 -28.51
N LEU A 26 -21.18 24.38 -27.54
CA LEU A 26 -21.90 23.08 -27.66
C LEU A 26 -23.42 23.28 -27.59
N GLU A 27 -23.98 23.99 -28.57
CA GLU A 27 -25.43 24.04 -28.78
C GLU A 27 -25.92 22.80 -29.55
N VAL A 28 -27.13 22.32 -29.23
CA VAL A 28 -27.79 21.25 -29.99
C VAL A 28 -27.88 21.69 -31.46
N PRO A 29 -27.34 20.93 -32.43
CA PRO A 29 -27.42 21.30 -33.83
C PRO A 29 -28.87 21.52 -34.25
N GLN A 30 -29.15 22.64 -34.91
CA GLN A 30 -30.52 23.01 -35.30
C GLN A 30 -31.15 21.90 -36.16
N GLY A 31 -32.34 21.42 -35.75
CA GLY A 31 -33.11 20.39 -36.46
C GLY A 31 -32.96 18.96 -35.94
N ILE A 32 -32.11 18.70 -34.93
CA ILE A 32 -32.04 17.37 -34.29
C ILE A 32 -33.20 17.19 -33.29
N PRO A 33 -34.01 16.12 -33.39
CA PRO A 33 -35.11 15.89 -32.46
C PRO A 33 -34.61 15.43 -31.08
N LYS A 34 -35.39 15.75 -30.04
CA LYS A 34 -35.15 15.26 -28.66
C LYS A 34 -35.31 13.74 -28.60
N PHE A 35 -34.44 13.08 -27.86
CA PHE A 35 -34.55 11.66 -27.57
C PHE A 35 -35.84 11.35 -26.79
N THR A 36 -36.44 10.18 -27.05
CA THR A 36 -37.67 9.73 -26.38
C THR A 36 -37.54 8.23 -26.11
N TYR A 37 -37.82 7.83 -24.87
CA TYR A 37 -37.75 6.45 -24.42
C TYR A 37 -38.91 5.62 -25.00
N GLN A 38 -38.61 4.37 -25.32
CA GLN A 38 -39.62 3.34 -25.62
C GLN A 38 -39.83 2.48 -24.37
N SER A 39 -41.06 2.03 -24.12
CA SER A 39 -41.34 1.15 -22.98
C SER A 39 -40.52 -0.14 -23.07
N LEU A 40 -39.98 -0.57 -21.93
CA LEU A 40 -39.26 -1.84 -21.81
C LEU A 40 -40.19 -3.01 -22.13
N THR A 41 -39.63 -4.06 -22.74
CA THR A 41 -40.40 -5.17 -23.33
C THR A 41 -40.77 -6.26 -22.32
N SER A 42 -40.13 -6.28 -21.16
CA SER A 42 -40.31 -7.28 -20.10
C SER A 42 -40.03 -6.68 -18.71
N PRO A 43 -40.48 -7.32 -17.62
CA PRO A 43 -40.13 -6.88 -16.28
C PRO A 43 -38.62 -6.90 -16.00
N THR A 44 -37.83 -7.75 -16.67
CA THR A 44 -36.38 -7.95 -16.47
C THR A 44 -35.50 -7.27 -17.52
N SER A 45 -36.10 -6.50 -18.44
CA SER A 45 -35.36 -5.79 -19.46
C SER A 45 -34.81 -4.46 -18.94
N PHE A 46 -33.69 -4.05 -19.53
CA PHE A 46 -32.95 -2.84 -19.21
C PHE A 46 -32.23 -2.35 -20.48
N ARG A 47 -31.79 -1.09 -20.50
CA ARG A 47 -31.15 -0.51 -21.70
C ARG A 47 -29.64 -0.48 -21.56
N LEU A 48 -28.94 -0.74 -22.65
CA LEU A 48 -27.49 -0.60 -22.75
C LEU A 48 -27.12 0.49 -23.77
N LEU A 49 -26.02 1.18 -23.49
CA LEU A 49 -25.50 2.25 -24.31
C LEU A 49 -24.17 1.80 -24.95
N GLN A 50 -24.12 1.73 -26.27
CA GLN A 50 -22.87 1.56 -27.02
C GLN A 50 -22.32 2.94 -27.38
N ILE A 51 -21.11 3.25 -26.90
CA ILE A 51 -20.39 4.47 -27.27
C ILE A 51 -19.72 4.22 -28.61
N LEU A 52 -19.96 5.09 -29.60
CA LEU A 52 -19.48 4.90 -30.96
C LEU A 52 -18.14 5.61 -31.18
N SER A 53 -17.28 4.98 -31.98
CA SER A 53 -15.93 5.48 -32.29
C SER A 53 -15.92 6.56 -33.39
N ASP A 54 -17.01 6.68 -34.14
CA ASP A 54 -17.20 7.57 -35.29
C ASP A 54 -17.81 8.93 -34.90
N GLY A 55 -16.99 9.79 -34.31
CA GLY A 55 -17.36 11.18 -34.06
C GLY A 55 -16.12 12.05 -33.87
N GLY A 56 -15.96 13.07 -34.72
CA GLY A 56 -14.97 14.14 -34.51
C GLY A 56 -15.19 14.91 -33.20
N GLN A 57 -14.49 16.03 -33.03
CA GLN A 57 -14.47 16.79 -31.77
C GLN A 57 -15.80 17.49 -31.38
N ASP A 58 -16.89 17.33 -32.15
CA ASP A 58 -18.10 18.15 -31.99
C ASP A 58 -19.09 17.61 -30.93
N ILE A 59 -19.68 16.41 -31.07
CA ILE A 59 -20.69 15.87 -30.13
C ILE A 59 -20.56 14.34 -30.00
N LEU A 60 -20.62 13.83 -28.76
CA LEU A 60 -20.53 12.40 -28.44
C LEU A 60 -21.76 11.62 -28.95
N ARG A 61 -21.52 10.53 -29.68
CA ARG A 61 -22.55 9.68 -30.31
C ARG A 61 -22.63 8.31 -29.66
N CYS A 62 -23.85 7.85 -29.44
CA CYS A 62 -24.15 6.58 -28.83
C CYS A 62 -25.29 5.87 -29.55
N ARG A 63 -25.28 4.54 -29.49
CA ARG A 63 -26.41 3.70 -29.87
C ARG A 63 -26.99 3.06 -28.62
N MET A 64 -28.31 3.18 -28.43
CA MET A 64 -29.00 2.53 -27.32
C MET A 64 -29.83 1.35 -27.82
N PHE A 65 -29.81 0.25 -27.08
CA PHE A 65 -30.59 -0.95 -27.36
C PHE A 65 -31.00 -1.66 -26.06
N ASP A 66 -32.07 -2.45 -26.12
CA ASP A 66 -32.58 -3.20 -24.98
C ASP A 66 -31.83 -4.53 -24.80
N ALA A 67 -31.63 -4.91 -23.55
CA ALA A 67 -31.14 -6.21 -23.11
C ALA A 67 -32.06 -6.76 -22.01
N ASP A 68 -31.91 -8.04 -21.68
CA ASP A 68 -32.73 -8.70 -20.65
C ASP A 68 -31.82 -9.48 -19.69
N LEU A 69 -32.02 -9.30 -18.38
CA LEU A 69 -31.28 -10.01 -17.34
C LEU A 69 -31.65 -11.50 -17.30
N ALA A 70 -32.86 -11.88 -17.72
CA ALA A 70 -33.26 -13.28 -17.77
C ALA A 70 -32.68 -14.05 -18.98
N ALA A 71 -32.14 -13.34 -19.99
CA ALA A 71 -31.62 -13.96 -21.20
C ALA A 71 -30.22 -14.57 -20.99
N GLN A 72 -29.96 -15.76 -21.55
CA GLN A 72 -28.64 -16.41 -21.51
C GLN A 72 -27.56 -15.68 -22.35
N GLY A 73 -27.98 -14.77 -23.25
CA GLY A 73 -27.12 -14.07 -24.19
C GLY A 73 -26.97 -12.58 -23.93
N THR A 74 -27.19 -12.09 -22.70
CA THR A 74 -27.01 -10.67 -22.35
C THR A 74 -25.58 -10.23 -22.75
N PRO A 75 -25.42 -9.16 -23.56
CA PRO A 75 -24.10 -8.69 -23.99
C PRO A 75 -23.20 -8.37 -22.80
N ARG A 76 -21.88 -8.51 -22.97
CA ARG A 76 -20.94 -8.04 -21.94
C ARG A 76 -20.94 -6.51 -21.92
N TYR A 77 -21.20 -5.93 -20.76
CA TYR A 77 -21.20 -4.48 -20.55
C TYR A 77 -20.40 -4.09 -19.31
N ILE A 78 -20.13 -2.80 -19.17
CA ILE A 78 -19.59 -2.15 -17.98
C ILE A 78 -20.73 -1.36 -17.32
N ALA A 79 -20.80 -1.30 -16.00
CA ALA A 79 -21.71 -0.36 -15.33
C ALA A 79 -20.93 0.83 -14.75
N LEU A 80 -21.51 2.02 -14.84
CA LEU A 80 -20.93 3.25 -14.29
C LEU A 80 -21.61 3.63 -12.97
N SER A 81 -20.80 3.94 -11.96
CA SER A 81 -21.20 4.65 -10.75
C SER A 81 -20.53 6.01 -10.71
N TYR A 82 -21.31 7.08 -10.50
CA TYR A 82 -20.80 8.45 -10.46
C TYR A 82 -21.79 9.41 -9.81
N THR A 83 -21.30 10.53 -9.27
CA THR A 83 -22.19 11.57 -8.73
C THR A 83 -22.86 12.33 -9.87
N TRP A 84 -24.20 12.30 -9.94
CA TRP A 84 -24.94 12.99 -11.00
C TRP A 84 -24.62 14.49 -11.07
N GLN A 85 -24.60 15.16 -9.93
CA GLN A 85 -24.25 16.57 -9.81
C GLN A 85 -23.25 16.75 -8.68
N GLU A 86 -22.06 17.23 -9.02
CA GLU A 86 -21.06 17.63 -8.03
C GLU A 86 -21.32 19.07 -7.58
N GLU A 87 -21.22 19.35 -6.29
CA GLU A 87 -21.41 20.72 -5.75
C GLU A 87 -20.33 21.69 -6.25
N SER A 88 -19.13 21.17 -6.52
CA SER A 88 -17.99 21.90 -7.09
C SER A 88 -18.18 22.26 -8.57
N LEU A 89 -19.10 21.58 -9.27
CA LEU A 89 -19.36 21.79 -10.69
C LEU A 89 -20.63 22.61 -10.91
N PRO A 90 -20.64 23.49 -11.91
CA PRO A 90 -21.84 24.25 -12.24
C PRO A 90 -22.96 23.30 -12.69
N LYS A 91 -24.21 23.66 -12.38
CA LYS A 91 -25.43 22.91 -12.80
C LYS A 91 -25.69 23.11 -14.28
N ILE A 92 -24.82 22.53 -15.09
CA ILE A 92 -24.80 22.63 -16.53
C ILE A 92 -25.07 21.25 -17.13
N PHE A 93 -25.87 21.23 -18.18
CA PHE A 93 -26.13 20.04 -18.97
C PHE A 93 -25.53 20.18 -20.36
N ARG A 94 -25.12 19.06 -20.93
CA ARG A 94 -24.51 18.97 -22.27
C ARG A 94 -25.22 17.92 -23.11
N PRO A 95 -25.37 18.14 -24.43
CA PRO A 95 -26.04 17.18 -25.29
C PRO A 95 -25.13 16.00 -25.63
N VAL A 96 -25.72 14.81 -25.66
CA VAL A 96 -25.19 13.59 -26.30
C VAL A 96 -26.20 13.11 -27.33
N LEU A 97 -25.73 12.51 -28.43
CA LEU A 97 -26.61 11.97 -29.47
C LEU A 97 -26.81 10.47 -29.25
N ILE A 98 -28.05 10.07 -29.01
CA ILE A 98 -28.47 8.68 -28.83
C ILE A 98 -29.39 8.30 -29.98
N ASN A 99 -28.99 7.34 -30.82
CA ASN A 99 -29.73 6.95 -32.03
C ASN A 99 -30.12 8.19 -32.88
N ASP A 100 -29.17 9.09 -33.10
CA ASP A 100 -29.31 10.36 -33.84
C ASP A 100 -30.29 11.39 -33.23
N LYS A 101 -30.65 11.24 -31.95
CA LYS A 101 -31.49 12.19 -31.21
C LYS A 101 -30.74 12.73 -30.00
N TYR A 102 -30.96 13.98 -29.62
CA TYR A 102 -30.21 14.55 -28.49
C TYR A 102 -30.84 14.23 -27.13
N LEU A 103 -30.01 13.90 -26.15
CA LEU A 103 -30.34 13.83 -24.72
C LEU A 103 -29.36 14.71 -23.95
N ASN A 104 -29.86 15.46 -22.97
CA ASN A 104 -29.02 16.30 -22.12
C ASN A 104 -28.57 15.50 -20.88
N VAL A 105 -27.26 15.44 -20.66
CA VAL A 105 -26.63 14.79 -19.50
C VAL A 105 -25.92 15.82 -18.64
N SER A 106 -25.70 15.51 -17.36
CA SER A 106 -24.97 16.42 -16.48
C SER A 106 -23.52 16.62 -16.94
N LEU A 107 -22.93 17.77 -16.60
CA LEU A 107 -21.52 18.06 -16.94
C LEU A 107 -20.57 16.97 -16.41
N ASN A 108 -20.81 16.44 -15.21
CA ASN A 108 -19.96 15.39 -14.65
C ASN A 108 -20.01 14.10 -15.48
N LEU A 109 -21.21 13.68 -15.90
CA LEU A 109 -21.35 12.52 -16.79
C LEU A 109 -20.71 12.77 -18.15
N TRP A 110 -20.88 13.98 -18.69
CA TRP A 110 -20.29 14.36 -19.96
C TRP A 110 -18.75 14.30 -19.92
N ASN A 111 -18.12 14.82 -18.86
CA ASN A 111 -16.68 14.74 -18.65
C ASN A 111 -16.20 13.27 -18.61
N PHE A 112 -16.88 12.42 -17.84
CA PHE A 112 -16.59 10.98 -17.83
C PHE A 112 -16.68 10.36 -19.24
N LEU A 113 -17.76 10.62 -19.97
CA LEU A 113 -17.97 10.05 -21.30
C LEU A 113 -16.89 10.47 -22.30
N GLN A 114 -16.39 11.71 -22.19
CA GLN A 114 -15.28 12.21 -23.00
C GLN A 114 -13.97 11.49 -22.68
N ASN A 115 -13.59 11.41 -21.40
CA ASN A 115 -12.38 10.69 -20.94
C ASN A 115 -12.43 9.19 -21.30
N TYR A 116 -13.60 8.58 -21.12
CA TYR A 116 -13.80 7.16 -21.40
C TYR A 116 -13.72 6.85 -22.90
N ARG A 117 -14.22 7.74 -23.77
CA ARG A 117 -14.10 7.61 -25.23
C ARG A 117 -12.64 7.59 -25.71
N GLU A 118 -11.76 8.35 -25.07
CA GLU A 118 -10.34 8.45 -25.47
C GLU A 118 -9.49 7.24 -25.05
N THR A 119 -9.92 6.53 -24.00
CA THR A 119 -9.19 5.40 -23.42
C THR A 119 -9.67 4.03 -23.91
N ALA A 120 -10.87 3.97 -24.49
CA ALA A 120 -11.50 2.71 -24.89
C ALA A 120 -12.01 2.76 -26.34
N GLY A 121 -11.87 1.66 -27.09
CA GLY A 121 -12.55 1.48 -28.38
C GLY A 121 -14.07 1.35 -28.22
N GLU A 122 -14.78 0.82 -29.22
CA GLU A 122 -16.22 0.57 -29.10
C GLU A 122 -16.53 -0.33 -27.88
N ARG A 123 -17.36 0.18 -26.95
CA ARG A 123 -17.73 -0.48 -25.70
C ARG A 123 -19.20 -0.26 -25.37
N ILE A 124 -19.78 -1.23 -24.68
CA ILE A 124 -21.16 -1.23 -24.19
C ILE A 124 -21.13 -0.91 -22.69
N ILE A 125 -21.86 0.12 -22.28
CA ILE A 125 -21.92 0.62 -20.92
C ILE A 125 -23.37 0.81 -20.46
N TRP A 126 -23.63 0.61 -19.17
CA TRP A 126 -24.86 0.95 -18.50
C TRP A 126 -24.63 2.19 -17.63
N ILE A 127 -25.49 3.20 -17.81
CA ILE A 127 -25.41 4.48 -17.10
C ILE A 127 -26.83 4.83 -16.64
N ASP A 128 -27.08 4.87 -15.34
CA ASP A 128 -28.41 5.09 -14.75
C ASP A 128 -29.17 6.30 -15.31
N GLN A 129 -28.52 7.47 -15.43
CA GLN A 129 -29.12 8.71 -15.94
C GLN A 129 -29.56 8.60 -17.41
N ILE A 130 -28.94 7.72 -18.21
CA ILE A 130 -29.24 7.56 -19.63
C ILE A 130 -30.13 6.33 -19.87
N CYS A 131 -29.81 5.20 -19.27
CA CYS A 131 -30.44 3.91 -19.56
C CYS A 131 -31.83 3.76 -18.91
N ILE A 132 -32.11 4.53 -17.84
CA ILE A 132 -33.41 4.57 -17.16
C ILE A 132 -34.16 5.82 -17.61
N ASN A 133 -35.45 5.67 -17.93
CA ASN A 133 -36.34 6.78 -18.19
C ASN A 133 -36.68 7.50 -16.87
N GLN A 134 -35.94 8.56 -16.58
CA GLN A 134 -36.06 9.30 -15.32
C GLN A 134 -37.39 10.04 -15.14
N ASP A 135 -38.18 10.18 -16.22
CA ASP A 135 -39.51 10.81 -16.20
C ASP A 135 -40.63 9.78 -15.92
N ASP A 136 -40.34 8.48 -15.89
CA ASP A 136 -41.28 7.40 -15.60
C ASP A 136 -41.00 6.78 -14.22
N THR A 137 -41.83 7.13 -13.24
CA THR A 137 -41.64 6.67 -11.85
C THR A 137 -41.77 5.16 -11.70
N ASP A 138 -42.64 4.51 -12.47
CA ASP A 138 -42.83 3.07 -12.39
C ASP A 138 -41.62 2.34 -13.02
N GLU A 139 -41.06 2.87 -14.13
CA GLU A 139 -39.80 2.38 -14.69
C GLU A 139 -38.63 2.58 -13.71
N CYS A 140 -38.51 3.74 -13.07
CA CYS A 140 -37.48 4.00 -12.07
C CYS A 140 -37.55 2.97 -10.92
N VAL A 141 -38.74 2.71 -10.38
CA VAL A 141 -38.93 1.73 -9.30
C VAL A 141 -38.56 0.32 -9.77
N GLN A 142 -38.97 -0.06 -10.98
CA GLN A 142 -38.61 -1.34 -11.58
C GLN A 142 -37.08 -1.49 -11.72
N GLN A 143 -36.40 -0.50 -12.30
CA GLN A 143 -34.96 -0.54 -12.54
C GLN A 143 -34.17 -0.48 -11.22
N ILE A 144 -34.63 0.30 -10.23
CA ILE A 144 -34.05 0.30 -8.88
C ILE A 144 -34.08 -1.11 -8.30
N GLY A 145 -35.20 -1.84 -8.44
CA GLY A 145 -35.31 -3.24 -8.01
C GLY A 145 -34.32 -4.20 -8.69
N GLN A 146 -33.66 -3.78 -9.77
CA GLN A 146 -32.72 -4.58 -10.56
C GLN A 146 -31.27 -4.14 -10.44
N MET A 147 -31.00 -2.98 -9.82
CA MET A 147 -29.65 -2.40 -9.82
C MET A 147 -28.59 -3.35 -9.29
N CYS A 148 -28.85 -4.08 -8.19
CA CYS A 148 -27.90 -5.08 -7.68
C CYS A 148 -27.50 -6.10 -8.76
N GLU A 149 -28.48 -6.62 -9.51
CA GLU A 149 -28.23 -7.61 -10.55
C GLU A 149 -27.52 -7.01 -11.77
N ILE A 150 -27.83 -5.76 -12.13
CA ILE A 150 -27.18 -5.04 -13.23
C ILE A 150 -25.69 -4.82 -12.91
N TYR A 151 -25.33 -4.35 -11.73
CA TYR A 151 -23.91 -4.19 -11.33
C TYR A 151 -23.24 -5.57 -11.16
N GLN A 152 -23.89 -6.53 -10.51
CA GLN A 152 -23.30 -7.85 -10.27
C GLN A 152 -22.98 -8.63 -11.56
N ARG A 153 -23.82 -8.46 -12.60
CA ARG A 153 -23.65 -9.12 -13.90
C ARG A 153 -22.76 -8.35 -14.88
N ALA A 154 -22.41 -7.10 -14.57
CA ALA A 154 -21.46 -6.34 -15.38
C ALA A 154 -20.11 -7.07 -15.43
N SER A 155 -19.39 -6.87 -16.53
CA SER A 155 -18.03 -7.42 -16.67
C SER A 155 -17.00 -6.69 -15.82
N MET A 156 -17.29 -5.44 -15.47
CA MET A 156 -16.56 -4.55 -14.58
C MET A 156 -17.46 -3.36 -14.23
N ASP A 157 -17.31 -2.83 -13.02
CA ASP A 157 -17.99 -1.64 -12.55
C ASP A 157 -16.98 -0.51 -12.35
N LEU A 158 -17.22 0.62 -13.01
CA LEU A 158 -16.36 1.80 -12.94
C LEU A 158 -16.97 2.82 -12.00
N PHE A 159 -16.17 3.29 -11.06
CA PHE A 159 -16.55 4.32 -10.09
C PHE A 159 -15.82 5.61 -10.43
N TRP A 160 -16.50 6.50 -11.18
CA TRP A 160 -15.97 7.79 -11.56
C TRP A 160 -15.98 8.74 -10.36
N ILE A 161 -14.78 9.19 -9.97
CA ILE A 161 -14.60 10.07 -8.81
C ILE A 161 -14.28 11.53 -9.18
N GLY A 162 -14.09 11.82 -10.47
CA GLY A 162 -13.81 13.16 -10.99
C GLY A 162 -12.48 13.23 -11.75
N GLU A 163 -12.12 14.46 -12.14
CA GLU A 163 -10.84 14.75 -12.80
C GLU A 163 -9.64 14.57 -11.84
N PRO A 164 -8.45 14.21 -12.37
CA PRO A 164 -7.28 13.97 -11.54
C PRO A 164 -6.75 15.29 -10.96
N GLY A 165 -6.33 15.25 -9.69
CA GLY A 165 -5.61 16.37 -9.06
C GLY A 165 -4.15 16.43 -9.48
N GLU A 166 -3.44 17.49 -9.07
CA GLU A 166 -2.01 17.71 -9.43
C GLU A 166 -1.07 16.55 -9.03
N ASN A 167 -1.39 15.83 -7.95
CA ASN A 167 -0.57 14.73 -7.40
C ASN A 167 -1.26 13.36 -7.47
N GLU A 168 -2.22 13.17 -8.39
CA GLU A 168 -3.09 11.99 -8.39
C GLU A 168 -2.30 10.66 -8.46
N GLU A 169 -1.30 10.54 -9.34
CA GLU A 169 -0.50 9.31 -9.47
C GLU A 169 0.22 8.94 -8.16
N ALA A 170 0.83 9.92 -7.49
CA ALA A 170 1.50 9.72 -6.21
C ALA A 170 0.50 9.33 -5.10
N VAL A 171 -0.74 9.83 -5.16
CA VAL A 171 -1.81 9.40 -4.25
C VAL A 171 -2.19 7.94 -4.51
N LEU A 172 -2.27 7.48 -5.76
CA LEU A 172 -2.54 6.08 -6.09
C LEU A 172 -1.42 5.14 -5.62
N ASP A 173 -0.16 5.57 -5.72
CA ASP A 173 0.99 4.84 -5.19
C ASP A 173 0.96 4.76 -3.64
N LEU A 174 0.56 5.85 -2.98
CA LEU A 174 0.40 5.89 -1.54
C LEU A 174 -0.74 4.97 -1.07
N LEU A 175 -1.90 5.01 -1.72
CA LEU A 175 -3.01 4.08 -1.48
C LEU A 175 -2.56 2.62 -1.63
N SER A 176 -1.81 2.33 -2.69
CA SER A 176 -1.26 0.99 -2.92
C SER A 176 -0.28 0.57 -1.82
N SER A 177 0.50 1.50 -1.29
CA SER A 177 1.44 1.24 -0.20
C SER A 177 0.74 0.98 1.13
N LEU A 178 -0.28 1.77 1.45
CA LEU A 178 -1.13 1.57 2.62
C LEU A 178 -1.90 0.24 2.55
N ASN A 179 -2.44 -0.10 1.38
CA ASN A 179 -3.12 -1.38 1.18
C ASN A 179 -2.17 -2.57 1.38
N ARG A 180 -0.96 -2.51 0.83
CA ARG A 180 0.06 -3.57 1.05
C ARG A 180 0.37 -3.73 2.54
N LEU A 181 0.46 -2.63 3.28
CA LEU A 181 0.66 -2.65 4.71
C LEU A 181 -0.54 -3.27 5.45
N GLU A 182 -1.76 -2.92 5.06
CA GLU A 182 -2.98 -3.50 5.62
C GLU A 182 -3.05 -5.02 5.38
N THR A 183 -2.83 -5.46 4.14
CA THR A 183 -2.80 -6.88 3.78
C THR A 183 -1.76 -7.64 4.62
N TYR A 184 -0.55 -7.09 4.73
CA TYR A 184 0.50 -7.67 5.58
C TYR A 184 0.10 -7.77 7.05
N LEU A 185 -0.56 -6.75 7.61
CA LEU A 185 -0.97 -6.76 9.02
C LEU A 185 -2.08 -7.80 9.27
N LEU A 186 -3.01 -7.96 8.32
CA LEU A 186 -4.05 -8.98 8.36
C LEU A 186 -3.48 -10.40 8.25
N GLU A 187 -2.56 -10.63 7.32
CA GLU A 187 -1.94 -11.94 7.08
C GLU A 187 -1.02 -12.37 8.24
N SER A 188 -0.19 -11.44 8.75
CA SER A 188 0.71 -11.70 9.87
C SER A 188 0.00 -11.78 11.23
N GLY A 189 -1.24 -11.28 11.34
CA GLY A 189 -1.96 -11.12 12.61
C GLY A 189 -1.35 -10.04 13.52
N SER A 190 -0.52 -9.16 12.97
CA SER A 190 0.14 -8.09 13.71
C SER A 190 -0.83 -6.97 14.07
N SER A 191 -0.59 -6.31 15.21
CA SER A 191 -1.36 -5.12 15.58
C SER A 191 -1.03 -3.94 14.66
N ARG A 192 -2.05 -3.14 14.31
CA ARG A 192 -1.85 -1.92 13.51
C ARG A 192 -1.03 -0.89 14.29
N PRO A 193 -0.07 -0.20 13.65
CA PRO A 193 0.77 0.80 14.29
C PRO A 193 -0.08 2.01 14.68
N GLY A 194 -0.07 2.41 15.96
CA GLY A 194 -0.84 3.56 16.45
C GLY A 194 -0.24 4.92 16.06
N ILE A 195 -0.83 6.00 16.60
CA ILE A 195 -0.42 7.39 16.33
C ILE A 195 1.06 7.66 16.64
N SER A 196 1.62 7.04 17.68
CA SER A 196 3.04 7.21 18.02
C SER A 196 3.99 6.77 16.91
N ALA A 197 3.59 5.78 16.09
CA ALA A 197 4.35 5.31 14.95
C ALA A 197 4.27 6.29 13.77
N LEU A 198 3.07 6.85 13.52
CA LEU A 198 2.85 7.90 12.51
C LEU A 198 3.75 9.12 12.75
N LEU A 199 3.79 9.60 13.99
CA LEU A 199 4.57 10.76 14.40
C LEU A 199 6.07 10.50 14.45
N ASN A 200 6.53 9.30 14.09
CA ASN A 200 7.92 8.93 14.18
C ASN A 200 8.57 8.83 12.80
N PRO A 201 9.40 9.82 12.40
CA PRO A 201 9.99 9.90 11.06
C PRO A 201 10.75 8.64 10.63
N ILE A 202 11.44 7.99 11.58
CA ILE A 202 12.20 6.77 11.31
C ILE A 202 11.27 5.59 10.98
N PHE A 203 10.13 5.49 11.67
CA PHE A 203 9.16 4.42 11.40
C PHE A 203 8.57 4.61 10.00
N MET A 204 8.12 5.82 9.68
CA MET A 204 7.54 6.16 8.37
C MET A 204 8.51 5.83 7.22
N ARG A 205 9.77 6.25 7.34
CA ARG A 205 10.82 5.89 6.37
C ARG A 205 11.06 4.38 6.28
N THR A 206 11.02 3.66 7.41
CA THR A 206 11.24 2.20 7.45
C THR A 206 10.19 1.43 6.65
N ILE A 207 8.92 1.83 6.77
CA ILE A 207 7.81 1.20 6.03
C ILE A 207 7.62 1.79 4.62
N GLY A 208 8.49 2.72 4.22
CA GLY A 208 8.44 3.35 2.90
C GLY A 208 7.24 4.27 2.69
N LEU A 209 6.71 4.85 3.77
CA LEU A 209 5.64 5.85 3.70
C LEU A 209 6.18 7.27 3.90
N PRO A 210 5.53 8.30 3.33
CA PRO A 210 5.86 9.70 3.55
C PRO A 210 5.74 10.09 5.04
N GLU A 211 6.53 11.04 5.52
CA GLU A 211 6.41 11.55 6.88
C GLU A 211 5.05 12.22 7.10
N HIS A 212 4.55 12.27 8.35
CA HIS A 212 3.18 12.69 8.66
C HIS A 212 2.83 14.13 8.23
N ASP A 213 3.83 14.99 8.04
CA ASP A 213 3.71 16.38 7.60
C ASP A 213 3.89 16.57 6.09
N ASP A 214 4.13 15.48 5.33
CA ASP A 214 4.21 15.53 3.87
C ASP A 214 2.88 15.95 3.23
N LEU A 215 2.94 16.84 2.24
CA LEU A 215 1.77 17.38 1.54
C LEU A 215 0.97 16.32 0.78
N ILE A 216 1.58 15.18 0.46
CA ILE A 216 0.88 14.07 -0.21
C ILE A 216 -0.26 13.49 0.64
N TRP A 217 -0.16 13.55 1.99
CA TRP A 217 -1.26 13.15 2.88
C TRP A 217 -2.47 14.07 2.70
N GLY A 218 -2.24 15.38 2.51
CA GLY A 218 -3.30 16.33 2.19
C GLY A 218 -3.98 16.01 0.85
N SER A 219 -3.20 15.64 -0.16
CA SER A 219 -3.73 15.21 -1.47
C SER A 219 -4.54 13.91 -1.36
N LEU A 220 -4.06 12.93 -0.58
CA LEU A 220 -4.81 11.71 -0.26
C LEU A 220 -6.12 12.02 0.46
N MET A 221 -6.09 12.93 1.44
CA MET A 221 -7.28 13.34 2.18
C MET A 221 -8.32 13.99 1.25
N GLN A 222 -7.91 14.83 0.30
CA GLN A 222 -8.80 15.39 -0.71
C GLN A 222 -9.38 14.29 -1.62
N PHE A 223 -8.56 13.35 -2.07
CA PHE A 223 -8.98 12.21 -2.89
C PHE A 223 -10.11 11.41 -2.23
N ILE A 224 -9.91 10.94 -1.00
CA ILE A 224 -10.91 10.11 -0.30
C ILE A 224 -12.12 10.91 0.21
N SER A 225 -12.03 12.25 0.19
CA SER A 225 -13.13 13.16 0.55
C SER A 225 -14.06 13.48 -0.63
N ARG A 226 -13.77 12.98 -1.84
CA ARG A 226 -14.62 13.22 -3.01
C ARG A 226 -16.05 12.74 -2.80
N THR A 227 -17.00 13.49 -3.34
CA THR A 227 -18.44 13.30 -3.11
C THR A 227 -18.94 11.92 -3.56
N ALA A 228 -18.31 11.34 -4.58
CA ALA A 228 -18.65 10.01 -5.09
C ALA A 228 -18.62 8.94 -3.99
N PHE A 229 -17.60 8.95 -3.13
CA PHE A 229 -17.46 8.01 -2.02
C PHE A 229 -18.52 8.16 -0.94
N GLN A 230 -19.23 9.29 -0.90
CA GLN A 230 -20.14 9.62 0.19
C GLN A 230 -21.60 9.25 -0.13
N ARG A 231 -21.93 8.76 -1.33
CA ARG A 231 -23.32 8.54 -1.76
C ARG A 231 -23.94 7.27 -1.16
N ALA A 232 -25.22 7.30 -0.78
CA ALA A 232 -25.90 6.09 -0.31
C ALA A 232 -25.96 5.00 -1.41
N TRP A 233 -26.20 5.39 -2.66
CA TRP A 233 -26.30 4.47 -3.81
C TRP A 233 -25.01 3.69 -4.10
N ILE A 234 -23.83 4.30 -3.90
CA ILE A 234 -22.55 3.63 -4.21
C ILE A 234 -22.32 2.36 -3.39
N ILE A 235 -23.01 2.20 -2.25
CA ILE A 235 -22.84 1.08 -1.34
C ILE A 235 -23.26 -0.23 -1.98
N GLN A 236 -24.48 -0.31 -2.53
CA GLN A 236 -24.93 -1.53 -3.21
C GLN A 236 -24.12 -1.78 -4.49
N GLU A 237 -23.75 -0.72 -5.20
CA GLU A 237 -23.02 -0.78 -6.48
C GLU A 237 -21.62 -1.39 -6.28
N VAL A 238 -20.89 -0.94 -5.25
CA VAL A 238 -19.59 -1.50 -4.86
C VAL A 238 -19.72 -2.88 -4.24
N ALA A 239 -20.73 -3.11 -3.40
CA ALA A 239 -20.84 -4.36 -2.64
C ALA A 239 -21.03 -5.58 -3.54
N VAL A 240 -21.94 -5.47 -4.52
CA VAL A 240 -22.28 -6.58 -5.44
C VAL A 240 -21.33 -6.73 -6.62
N SER A 241 -20.52 -5.70 -6.89
CA SER A 241 -19.58 -5.70 -8.01
C SER A 241 -18.61 -6.88 -7.95
N ARG A 242 -18.44 -7.61 -9.05
CA ARG A 242 -17.41 -8.66 -9.14
C ARG A 242 -16.02 -8.08 -9.38
N LYS A 243 -15.95 -6.97 -10.10
CA LYS A 243 -14.70 -6.26 -10.45
C LYS A 243 -14.96 -4.76 -10.37
N ALA A 244 -14.58 -4.17 -9.24
CA ALA A 244 -14.77 -2.75 -8.97
C ALA A 244 -13.46 -1.98 -9.19
N ALA A 245 -13.51 -0.91 -9.97
CA ALA A 245 -12.36 -0.03 -10.18
C ALA A 245 -12.73 1.45 -10.05
N ILE A 246 -11.92 2.19 -9.31
CA ILE A 246 -11.95 3.65 -9.28
C ILE A 246 -11.38 4.18 -10.58
N PHE A 247 -12.03 5.20 -11.12
CA PHE A 247 -11.62 5.90 -12.34
C PHE A 247 -11.51 7.40 -12.07
N SER A 248 -10.32 7.97 -12.29
CA SER A 248 -9.98 9.38 -12.04
C SER A 248 -9.21 9.91 -13.25
N GLY A 249 -9.83 10.75 -14.08
CA GLY A 249 -9.33 11.06 -15.43
C GLY A 249 -9.12 9.82 -16.29
N LEU A 250 -7.85 9.49 -16.59
CA LEU A 250 -7.44 8.27 -17.31
C LEU A 250 -6.78 7.22 -16.40
N LEU A 251 -6.67 7.51 -15.09
CA LEU A 251 -6.05 6.62 -14.11
C LEU A 251 -7.10 5.68 -13.53
N MET A 252 -6.72 4.41 -13.36
CA MET A 252 -7.59 3.36 -12.85
C MET A 252 -6.91 2.58 -11.73
N LEU A 253 -7.62 2.34 -10.62
CA LEU A 253 -7.15 1.57 -9.49
C LEU A 253 -8.25 0.64 -8.96
N PRO A 254 -7.98 -0.64 -8.63
CA PRO A 254 -8.99 -1.51 -8.03
C PRO A 254 -9.57 -0.91 -6.74
N PHE A 255 -10.88 -1.01 -6.55
CA PHE A 255 -11.55 -0.46 -5.36
C PHE A 255 -10.99 -1.06 -4.06
N ASP A 256 -10.70 -2.36 -4.06
CA ASP A 256 -10.18 -3.09 -2.91
C ASP A 256 -8.86 -2.50 -2.38
N VAL A 257 -8.03 -1.88 -3.25
CA VAL A 257 -6.82 -1.16 -2.85
C VAL A 257 -7.17 0.11 -2.05
N VAL A 258 -8.16 0.87 -2.53
CA VAL A 258 -8.63 2.09 -1.84
C VAL A 258 -9.32 1.71 -0.52
N GLY A 259 -10.10 0.63 -0.54
CA GLY A 259 -10.76 0.03 0.62
C GLY A 259 -9.76 -0.36 1.72
N GLY A 260 -8.74 -1.16 1.39
CA GLY A 260 -7.73 -1.59 2.37
C GLY A 260 -6.92 -0.42 2.93
N ALA A 261 -6.54 0.56 2.10
CA ALA A 261 -5.88 1.78 2.58
C ALA A 261 -6.76 2.57 3.58
N ALA A 262 -8.05 2.72 3.30
CA ALA A 262 -8.99 3.39 4.20
C ALA A 262 -9.19 2.62 5.51
N THR A 263 -9.30 1.29 5.46
CA THR A 263 -9.36 0.43 6.65
C THR A 263 -8.13 0.63 7.52
N PHE A 264 -6.93 0.60 6.94
CA PHE A 264 -5.70 0.86 7.67
C PHE A 264 -5.72 2.22 8.38
N LEU A 265 -6.06 3.30 7.67
CA LEU A 265 -6.08 4.66 8.22
C LEU A 265 -7.03 4.80 9.42
N VAL A 266 -8.20 4.15 9.35
CA VAL A 266 -9.22 4.22 10.41
C VAL A 266 -8.81 3.35 11.60
N GLU A 267 -8.46 2.09 11.36
CA GLU A 267 -8.17 1.10 12.42
C GLU A 267 -6.83 1.37 13.13
N SER A 268 -5.84 1.99 12.45
CA SER A 268 -4.60 2.49 13.08
C SER A 268 -4.78 3.77 13.89
N SER A 269 -5.97 4.40 13.82
CA SER A 269 -6.24 5.75 14.33
C SER A 269 -5.41 6.87 13.71
N TRP A 270 -4.63 6.63 12.64
CA TRP A 270 -3.86 7.67 11.95
C TRP A 270 -4.77 8.76 11.37
N ILE A 271 -5.96 8.36 10.92
CA ILE A 271 -6.97 9.29 10.41
C ILE A 271 -7.30 10.41 11.39
N LYS A 272 -7.20 10.19 12.71
CA LYS A 272 -7.47 11.22 13.74
C LYS A 272 -6.50 12.39 13.65
N VAL A 273 -5.21 12.10 13.40
CA VAL A 273 -4.17 13.12 13.23
C VAL A 273 -4.43 13.90 11.95
N PHE A 274 -4.67 13.20 10.84
CA PHE A 274 -4.91 13.85 9.55
C PHE A 274 -6.20 14.66 9.50
N HIS A 275 -7.25 14.25 10.21
CA HIS A 275 -8.46 15.06 10.37
C HIS A 275 -8.15 16.41 11.04
N GLN A 276 -7.30 16.42 12.07
CA GLN A 276 -6.89 17.66 12.74
C GLN A 276 -6.00 18.52 11.84
N MET A 277 -5.06 17.91 11.12
CA MET A 277 -4.09 18.64 10.28
C MET A 277 -4.73 19.22 9.01
N TYR A 278 -5.62 18.48 8.35
CA TYR A 278 -6.15 18.83 7.03
C TYR A 278 -7.62 19.26 7.04
N THR A 279 -8.27 19.30 8.20
CA THR A 279 -9.68 19.72 8.35
C THR A 279 -10.69 18.91 7.52
N VAL A 280 -10.33 17.71 7.10
CA VAL A 280 -11.24 16.74 6.49
C VAL A 280 -11.86 15.88 7.58
N SER A 281 -13.19 15.74 7.64
CA SER A 281 -13.84 14.93 8.68
C SER A 281 -14.56 13.72 8.08
N GLY A 282 -14.20 12.52 8.56
CA GLY A 282 -14.94 11.29 8.31
C GLY A 282 -14.77 10.65 6.93
N ALA A 283 -13.91 11.20 6.08
CA ALA A 283 -13.74 10.80 4.68
C ALA A 283 -13.36 9.32 4.51
N ALA A 284 -12.32 8.85 5.22
CA ALA A 284 -11.88 7.45 5.15
C ALA A 284 -12.95 6.47 5.65
N SER A 285 -13.81 6.89 6.59
CA SER A 285 -14.86 6.02 7.12
C SER A 285 -15.99 5.76 6.13
N PHE A 286 -16.22 6.62 5.13
CA PHE A 286 -17.12 6.30 4.02
C PHE A 286 -16.55 5.14 3.20
N VAL A 287 -15.28 5.24 2.81
CA VAL A 287 -14.58 4.20 2.04
C VAL A 287 -14.54 2.88 2.80
N MET A 288 -14.19 2.91 4.08
CA MET A 288 -14.20 1.71 4.94
C MET A 288 -15.62 1.12 5.08
N GLY A 289 -16.66 1.96 5.19
CA GLY A 289 -18.05 1.49 5.24
C GLY A 289 -18.48 0.73 3.99
N MET A 290 -18.09 1.22 2.80
CA MET A 290 -18.29 0.51 1.54
C MET A 290 -17.51 -0.81 1.49
N MET A 291 -16.24 -0.79 1.91
CA MET A 291 -15.40 -1.99 1.94
C MET A 291 -16.00 -3.07 2.85
N ASN A 292 -16.50 -2.69 4.02
CA ASN A 292 -17.16 -3.63 4.94
C ASN A 292 -18.42 -4.25 4.32
N CYS A 293 -19.27 -3.45 3.66
CA CYS A 293 -20.47 -3.97 2.98
C CYS A 293 -20.11 -4.93 1.85
N ARG A 294 -19.02 -4.63 1.11
CA ARG A 294 -18.48 -5.45 0.04
C ARG A 294 -17.94 -6.79 0.55
N VAL A 295 -17.04 -6.77 1.54
CA VAL A 295 -16.45 -7.99 2.11
C VAL A 295 -17.55 -8.95 2.57
N ARG A 296 -18.51 -8.47 3.36
CA ARG A 296 -19.65 -9.28 3.83
C ARG A 296 -20.45 -9.89 2.68
N HIS A 297 -20.77 -9.10 1.65
CA HIS A 297 -21.51 -9.60 0.49
C HIS A 297 -20.72 -10.67 -0.28
N GLN A 298 -19.43 -10.45 -0.52
CA GLN A 298 -18.57 -11.39 -1.26
C GLN A 298 -18.34 -12.69 -0.49
N GLU A 299 -18.33 -12.64 0.85
CA GLU A 299 -18.26 -13.82 1.73
C GLU A 299 -19.62 -14.56 1.85
N GLY A 300 -20.69 -14.01 1.29
CA GLY A 300 -22.04 -14.57 1.39
C GLY A 300 -22.68 -14.36 2.77
N GLU A 301 -22.18 -13.42 3.58
CA GLU A 301 -22.80 -13.04 4.85
C GLU A 301 -24.11 -12.26 4.57
N HIS A 302 -25.21 -12.70 5.19
CA HIS A 302 -26.48 -11.98 5.11
C HIS A 302 -26.39 -10.64 5.87
N GLN A 303 -26.70 -9.55 5.17
CA GLN A 303 -26.65 -8.20 5.72
C GLN A 303 -28.07 -7.68 5.93
N SER A 304 -28.58 -7.80 7.15
CA SER A 304 -29.92 -7.30 7.45
C SER A 304 -30.03 -5.79 7.22
N LEU A 305 -31.25 -5.32 6.91
CA LEU A 305 -31.49 -3.91 6.59
C LEU A 305 -31.18 -2.97 7.77
N ASP A 306 -31.43 -3.39 9.01
CA ASP A 306 -31.08 -2.62 10.21
C ASP A 306 -29.56 -2.44 10.38
N LEU A 307 -28.75 -3.46 10.09
CA LEU A 307 -27.28 -3.37 10.08
C LEU A 307 -26.78 -2.41 9.01
N LEU A 308 -27.33 -2.51 7.79
CA LEU A 308 -26.97 -1.62 6.69
C LEU A 308 -27.34 -0.18 7.04
N LEU A 309 -28.55 0.07 7.58
CA LEU A 309 -28.97 1.40 8.03
C LEU A 309 -28.07 1.93 9.13
N ALA A 310 -27.63 1.09 10.06
CA ALA A 310 -26.76 1.48 11.16
C ALA A 310 -25.35 1.87 10.68
N SER A 311 -24.72 0.97 9.93
CA SER A 311 -23.33 1.10 9.47
C SER A 311 -23.14 2.17 8.38
N THR A 312 -24.19 2.47 7.60
CA THR A 312 -24.13 3.39 6.47
C THR A 312 -24.89 4.70 6.68
N ARG A 313 -25.32 4.97 7.92
CA ARG A 313 -26.13 6.16 8.23
C ARG A 313 -25.48 7.50 7.84
N ARG A 314 -24.15 7.56 7.82
CA ARG A 314 -23.39 8.77 7.41
C ARG A 314 -23.50 9.11 5.92
N PHE A 315 -23.81 8.15 5.04
CA PHE A 315 -23.82 8.37 3.60
C PHE A 315 -24.89 9.39 3.17
N LYS A 316 -24.59 10.20 2.17
CA LYS A 316 -25.44 11.29 1.70
C LYS A 316 -26.43 10.79 0.65
N ALA A 317 -27.62 11.38 0.66
CA ALA A 317 -28.65 11.16 -0.34
C ALA A 317 -29.37 12.48 -0.62
N THR A 318 -29.66 12.75 -1.90
CA THR A 318 -30.41 13.96 -2.29
C THR A 318 -31.86 13.87 -1.87
N LYS A 319 -32.50 12.70 -2.05
CA LYS A 319 -33.83 12.41 -1.49
C LYS A 319 -33.64 11.62 -0.19
N PRO A 320 -34.22 12.05 0.95
CA PRO A 320 -34.07 11.33 2.21
C PRO A 320 -34.46 9.85 2.16
N VAL A 321 -35.49 9.50 1.37
CA VAL A 321 -35.95 8.10 1.21
C VAL A 321 -34.92 7.16 0.59
N ASP A 322 -33.97 7.70 -0.19
CA ASP A 322 -32.92 6.89 -0.81
C ASP A 322 -31.93 6.33 0.22
N LYS A 323 -31.93 6.85 1.45
CA LYS A 323 -31.22 6.26 2.59
C LYS A 323 -31.71 4.85 2.91
N ILE A 324 -32.96 4.53 2.55
CA ILE A 324 -33.53 3.20 2.64
C ILE A 324 -33.39 2.50 1.28
N PHE A 325 -33.91 3.09 0.21
CA PHE A 325 -34.06 2.41 -1.08
C PHE A 325 -32.73 1.93 -1.69
N ALA A 326 -31.63 2.63 -1.42
CA ALA A 326 -30.30 2.22 -1.87
C ALA A 326 -29.77 0.93 -1.20
N LEU A 327 -30.40 0.48 -0.10
CA LEU A 327 -29.91 -0.63 0.73
C LEU A 327 -30.81 -1.87 0.66
N ILE A 328 -32.09 -1.72 0.29
CA ILE A 328 -33.10 -2.80 0.37
C ILE A 328 -32.69 -4.01 -0.48
N ASN A 329 -32.26 -3.79 -1.73
CA ASN A 329 -31.88 -4.89 -2.62
C ASN A 329 -30.61 -5.60 -2.16
N LEU A 330 -29.69 -4.87 -1.50
CA LEU A 330 -28.50 -5.48 -0.91
C LEU A 330 -28.89 -6.33 0.32
N ALA A 331 -29.82 -5.85 1.13
CA ALA A 331 -30.30 -6.56 2.31
C ALA A 331 -31.00 -7.88 1.97
N GLU A 332 -31.81 -7.85 0.93
CA GLU A 332 -32.61 -9.00 0.47
C GLU A 332 -31.88 -9.83 -0.59
N SER A 333 -30.59 -9.54 -0.85
CA SER A 333 -29.80 -10.29 -1.82
C SER A 333 -29.68 -11.76 -1.39
N GLY A 334 -30.21 -12.68 -2.21
CA GLY A 334 -30.26 -14.12 -1.91
C GLY A 334 -31.62 -14.66 -1.45
N GLY A 335 -32.62 -13.80 -1.22
CA GLY A 335 -34.00 -14.21 -0.99
C GLY A 335 -34.74 -14.53 -2.30
N ASN A 336 -35.50 -15.63 -2.35
CA ASN A 336 -36.37 -15.97 -3.48
C ASN A 336 -37.78 -15.34 -3.38
N GLU A 337 -38.04 -14.55 -2.32
CA GLU A 337 -39.35 -13.95 -2.06
C GLU A 337 -39.44 -12.52 -2.57
N ALA A 338 -40.63 -12.12 -3.01
CA ALA A 338 -40.86 -10.74 -3.42
C ALA A 338 -40.76 -9.79 -2.22
N LEU A 339 -40.16 -8.62 -2.43
CA LEU A 339 -40.05 -7.59 -1.38
C LEU A 339 -41.40 -7.34 -0.69
N PRO A 340 -41.43 -7.34 0.65
CA PRO A 340 -42.62 -6.96 1.41
C PRO A 340 -43.16 -5.60 0.96
N PRO A 341 -44.49 -5.38 0.93
CA PRO A 341 -45.06 -4.10 0.50
C PRO A 341 -44.51 -2.87 1.22
N ALA A 342 -44.07 -3.02 2.48
CA ALA A 342 -43.46 -1.95 3.26
C ALA A 342 -42.04 -1.55 2.78
N LEU A 343 -41.33 -2.46 2.09
CA LEU A 343 -39.96 -2.26 1.61
C LEU A 343 -39.89 -1.98 0.09
N ARG A 344 -41.01 -1.99 -0.62
CA ARG A 344 -41.00 -1.65 -2.05
C ARG A 344 -40.73 -0.16 -2.23
N PRO A 345 -39.75 0.25 -3.06
CA PRO A 345 -39.52 1.65 -3.35
C PRO A 345 -40.80 2.31 -3.88
N ASP A 346 -41.23 3.39 -3.23
CA ASP A 346 -42.41 4.15 -3.64
C ASP A 346 -42.18 5.65 -3.40
N TYR A 347 -41.77 6.34 -4.45
CA TYR A 347 -41.52 7.78 -4.41
C TYR A 347 -42.80 8.64 -4.26
N ARG A 348 -43.99 8.01 -4.26
CA ARG A 348 -45.26 8.70 -3.99
C ARG A 348 -45.54 8.87 -2.49
N LYS A 349 -44.89 8.06 -1.63
CA LYS A 349 -45.01 8.17 -0.17
C LYS A 349 -44.19 9.35 0.36
N SER A 350 -44.68 9.98 1.42
CA SER A 350 -43.89 10.96 2.16
C SER A 350 -42.72 10.30 2.89
N VAL A 351 -41.67 11.07 3.21
CA VAL A 351 -40.50 10.57 3.95
C VAL A 351 -40.91 9.98 5.30
N VAL A 352 -41.87 10.61 5.98
CA VAL A 352 -42.40 10.15 7.27
C VAL A 352 -43.03 8.77 7.16
N GLU A 353 -43.83 8.54 6.11
CA GLU A 353 -44.46 7.23 5.88
C GLU A 353 -43.40 6.16 5.56
N VAL A 354 -42.43 6.45 4.69
CA VAL A 354 -41.38 5.49 4.35
C VAL A 354 -40.55 5.11 5.58
N PHE A 355 -40.04 6.10 6.32
CA PHE A 355 -39.21 5.83 7.49
C PHE A 355 -39.99 5.07 8.56
N ARG A 356 -41.22 5.50 8.87
CA ARG A 356 -42.10 4.82 9.83
C ARG A 356 -42.41 3.38 9.42
N ASP A 357 -42.83 3.16 8.18
CA ASP A 357 -43.25 1.84 7.70
C ASP A 357 -42.07 0.85 7.72
N VAL A 358 -40.85 1.32 7.37
CA VAL A 358 -39.61 0.53 7.44
C VAL A 358 -39.23 0.23 8.89
N THR A 359 -39.19 1.22 9.77
CA THR A 359 -38.87 1.00 11.20
C THR A 359 -39.86 0.02 11.82
N LEU A 360 -41.15 0.16 11.52
CA LEU A 360 -42.18 -0.76 12.02
C LEU A 360 -42.03 -2.17 11.46
N HIS A 361 -41.64 -2.31 10.19
CA HIS A 361 -41.34 -3.60 9.58
C HIS A 361 -40.19 -4.30 10.32
N LEU A 362 -39.09 -3.60 10.60
CA LEU A 362 -37.95 -4.13 11.34
C LEU A 362 -38.34 -4.55 12.77
N ILE A 363 -39.14 -3.72 13.46
CA ILE A 363 -39.64 -4.06 14.81
C ILE A 363 -40.50 -5.35 14.79
N ARG A 364 -41.28 -5.57 13.74
CA ARG A 364 -42.11 -6.77 13.57
C ARG A 364 -41.31 -8.04 13.28
N GLN A 365 -40.05 -7.92 12.89
CA GLN A 365 -39.16 -9.09 12.77
C GLN A 365 -38.70 -9.62 14.14
N GLY A 366 -39.07 -8.95 15.25
CA GLY A 366 -38.84 -9.42 16.61
C GLY A 366 -37.65 -8.78 17.33
N SER A 367 -37.05 -7.73 16.77
CA SER A 367 -35.98 -6.95 17.39
C SER A 367 -36.41 -5.50 17.68
N LEU A 368 -35.92 -4.92 18.78
CA LEU A 368 -36.07 -3.50 19.11
C LEU A 368 -34.79 -2.69 18.90
N ASP A 369 -33.74 -3.28 18.32
CA ASP A 369 -32.41 -2.65 18.21
C ASP A 369 -32.44 -1.39 17.35
N ILE A 370 -33.36 -1.33 16.38
CA ILE A 370 -33.56 -0.15 15.53
C ILE A 370 -33.94 1.10 16.34
N LEU A 371 -34.51 0.92 17.54
CA LEU A 371 -34.84 2.03 18.45
C LEU A 371 -33.59 2.68 19.05
N SER A 372 -32.47 1.95 19.15
CA SER A 372 -31.17 2.52 19.54
C SER A 372 -30.63 3.50 18.48
N GLY A 373 -31.21 3.48 17.28
CA GLY A 373 -31.00 4.46 16.23
C GLY A 373 -31.73 5.80 16.47
N VAL A 374 -32.65 5.91 17.43
CA VAL A 374 -33.39 7.16 17.64
C VAL A 374 -32.49 8.23 18.27
N GLU A 375 -32.35 9.34 17.56
CA GLU A 375 -31.61 10.53 18.00
C GLU A 375 -32.45 11.48 18.87
N ASP A 376 -31.76 12.33 19.63
CA ASP A 376 -32.37 13.46 20.32
C ASP A 376 -33.06 14.39 19.31
N VAL A 377 -34.20 14.97 19.70
CA VAL A 377 -35.04 15.80 18.84
C VAL A 377 -34.27 16.98 18.22
N LYS A 378 -33.23 17.49 18.88
CA LYS A 378 -32.40 18.60 18.39
C LYS A 378 -31.52 18.24 17.18
N PHE A 379 -31.26 16.95 16.97
CA PHE A 379 -30.46 16.48 15.84
C PHE A 379 -31.32 16.09 14.64
N ARG A 380 -32.65 16.05 14.80
CA ARG A 380 -33.58 15.73 13.71
C ARG A 380 -33.62 16.86 12.68
N GLN A 381 -33.66 16.48 11.41
CA GLN A 381 -34.05 17.38 10.32
C GLN A 381 -35.55 17.26 10.02
N ILE A 382 -36.14 16.08 10.27
CA ILE A 382 -37.56 15.80 10.03
C ILE A 382 -38.30 15.70 11.36
N HIS A 383 -38.76 16.85 11.87
CA HIS A 383 -39.41 16.92 13.18
C HIS A 383 -40.79 16.25 13.26
N GLN A 384 -41.43 15.93 12.13
CA GLN A 384 -42.74 15.27 12.08
C GLN A 384 -42.67 13.75 12.29
N LEU A 385 -41.46 13.17 12.36
CA LEU A 385 -41.29 11.75 12.60
C LEU A 385 -41.81 11.37 13.99
N PRO A 386 -42.49 10.20 14.15
CA PRO A 386 -42.82 9.67 15.46
C PRO A 386 -41.58 9.55 16.36
N SER A 387 -41.77 9.61 17.68
CA SER A 387 -40.64 9.60 18.64
C SER A 387 -39.83 8.29 18.61
N TRP A 388 -40.41 7.20 18.13
CA TRP A 388 -39.77 5.89 18.02
C TRP A 388 -39.14 5.62 16.64
N VAL A 389 -39.30 6.53 15.68
CA VAL A 389 -38.75 6.40 14.33
C VAL A 389 -37.42 7.18 14.26
N PRO A 390 -36.30 6.52 13.90
CA PRO A 390 -35.04 7.21 13.63
C PRO A 390 -35.16 8.14 12.42
N ASP A 391 -34.58 9.33 12.50
CA ASP A 391 -34.38 10.16 11.31
C ASP A 391 -33.19 9.62 10.51
N TYR A 392 -33.44 8.71 9.57
CA TYR A 392 -32.37 8.10 8.75
C TYR A 392 -31.62 9.13 7.88
N SER A 393 -32.11 10.37 7.74
CA SER A 393 -31.47 11.42 6.94
C SER A 393 -30.32 12.13 7.67
N VAL A 394 -30.23 11.99 9.00
CA VAL A 394 -29.22 12.69 9.81
C VAL A 394 -28.07 11.78 10.22
N HIS A 395 -26.92 12.41 10.44
CA HIS A 395 -25.77 11.74 11.03
C HIS A 395 -26.03 11.51 12.51
N GLN A 396 -25.99 10.25 12.95
CA GLN A 396 -26.12 9.94 14.37
C GLN A 396 -24.83 10.29 15.09
N VAL A 397 -24.89 11.22 16.04
CA VAL A 397 -23.83 11.44 17.03
C VAL A 397 -23.76 10.18 17.88
N ALA A 398 -22.56 9.59 18.02
CA ALA A 398 -22.32 8.25 18.56
C ALA A 398 -23.27 7.85 19.71
N SER A 399 -24.17 6.91 19.43
CA SER A 399 -24.88 6.18 20.48
C SER A 399 -24.08 4.91 20.76
N ILE A 400 -23.55 4.78 21.98
CA ILE A 400 -22.86 3.56 22.44
C ILE A 400 -23.78 2.33 22.31
N LEU A 401 -25.10 2.56 22.37
CA LEU A 401 -26.13 1.54 22.18
C LEU A 401 -26.28 1.11 20.71
N PHE A 402 -25.73 1.87 19.76
CA PHE A 402 -25.88 1.64 18.32
C PHE A 402 -24.51 1.59 17.63
N MET A 403 -23.55 0.88 18.25
CA MET A 403 -22.32 0.47 17.57
C MET A 403 -22.55 -0.92 16.97
N PRO A 404 -22.46 -1.10 15.64
CA PRO A 404 -22.51 -2.45 15.05
C PRO A 404 -21.29 -3.24 15.55
N PRO A 405 -21.47 -4.35 16.31
CA PRO A 405 -20.34 -5.09 16.82
C PRO A 405 -19.85 -6.13 15.83
N ARG A 406 -18.53 -6.18 15.62
CA ARG A 406 -17.83 -7.28 14.92
C ARG A 406 -18.36 -7.58 13.49
N PRO A 407 -17.69 -8.45 12.75
CA PRO A 407 -18.35 -9.32 11.77
C PRO A 407 -19.21 -10.35 12.52
N GLY A 408 -20.48 -10.54 12.12
CA GLY A 408 -21.32 -11.67 12.56
C GLY A 408 -22.21 -11.55 13.82
N TRP A 409 -22.30 -10.41 14.53
CA TRP A 409 -23.26 -10.25 15.64
C TRP A 409 -23.94 -8.87 15.57
N PHE A 410 -25.27 -8.80 15.76
CA PHE A 410 -26.03 -7.55 15.59
C PHE A 410 -26.17 -6.72 16.88
N THR A 411 -26.03 -7.36 18.04
CA THR A 411 -26.28 -6.73 19.34
C THR A 411 -25.14 -6.96 20.31
N LEU A 412 -24.61 -5.87 20.88
CA LEU A 412 -23.65 -5.92 21.99
C LEU A 412 -24.29 -6.42 23.29
N TYR A 413 -25.62 -6.34 23.39
CA TYR A 413 -26.39 -6.60 24.60
C TYR A 413 -27.69 -7.34 24.27
N ALA A 414 -28.08 -8.29 25.12
CA ALA A 414 -29.37 -8.98 25.04
C ALA A 414 -30.24 -8.57 26.24
N ALA A 415 -30.64 -7.30 26.31
CA ALA A 415 -31.40 -6.75 27.44
C ALA A 415 -32.72 -7.49 27.69
N ALA A 416 -33.32 -8.05 26.64
CA ALA A 416 -34.53 -8.86 26.71
C ALA A 416 -34.29 -10.35 27.07
N ALA A 417 -33.02 -10.80 27.14
CA ALA A 417 -32.62 -12.18 27.42
C ALA A 417 -33.40 -13.25 26.61
N GLY A 418 -33.66 -12.96 25.32
CA GLY A 418 -34.38 -13.87 24.42
C GLY A 418 -35.90 -13.90 24.56
N ARG A 419 -36.51 -12.91 25.24
CA ARG A 419 -37.98 -12.74 25.26
C ARG A 419 -38.50 -12.13 23.97
N ASP A 420 -39.65 -12.62 23.52
CA ASP A 420 -40.32 -12.14 22.30
C ASP A 420 -40.81 -10.69 22.42
N VAL A 421 -40.73 -9.95 21.32
CA VAL A 421 -41.28 -8.61 21.19
C VAL A 421 -42.76 -8.69 20.83
N SER A 422 -43.64 -8.24 21.73
CA SER A 422 -45.08 -8.12 21.48
C SER A 422 -45.43 -6.71 21.00
N VAL A 423 -45.64 -6.57 19.69
CA VAL A 423 -46.04 -5.29 19.06
C VAL A 423 -47.56 -5.23 18.87
N GLN A 424 -48.21 -4.23 19.46
CA GLN A 424 -49.62 -3.94 19.22
C GLN A 424 -49.75 -2.65 18.38
N HIS A 425 -50.63 -2.67 17.39
CA HIS A 425 -50.90 -1.51 16.55
C HIS A 425 -52.03 -0.68 17.15
N SER A 426 -51.87 0.64 17.21
CA SER A 426 -52.99 1.54 17.52
C SER A 426 -53.91 1.62 16.30
N PRO A 427 -55.14 1.07 16.33
CA PRO A 427 -56.02 1.07 15.15
C PRO A 427 -56.44 2.48 14.69
N SER A 428 -56.19 3.52 15.49
CA SER A 428 -56.59 4.90 15.18
C SER A 428 -55.46 5.83 14.73
N ASP A 429 -54.18 5.48 14.96
CA ASP A 429 -53.05 6.34 14.58
C ASP A 429 -51.79 5.51 14.23
N PRO A 430 -51.35 5.51 12.96
CA PRO A 430 -50.16 4.75 12.54
C PRO A 430 -48.86 5.27 13.16
N ASN A 431 -48.84 6.47 13.74
CA ASN A 431 -47.66 7.06 14.38
C ASN A 431 -47.47 6.60 15.84
N ILE A 432 -48.39 5.81 16.40
CA ILE A 432 -48.31 5.32 17.78
C ILE A 432 -47.86 3.85 17.81
N LEU A 433 -46.69 3.59 18.38
CA LEU A 433 -46.17 2.25 18.66
C LEU A 433 -46.53 1.82 20.09
N THR A 434 -47.20 0.68 20.24
CA THR A 434 -47.52 0.10 21.56
C THR A 434 -46.73 -1.19 21.77
N LEU A 435 -45.96 -1.25 22.86
CA LEU A 435 -45.10 -2.37 23.24
C LEU A 435 -45.39 -2.81 24.68
N SER A 436 -45.16 -4.10 24.97
CA SER A 436 -45.10 -4.61 26.34
C SER A 436 -43.68 -4.44 26.90
N ALA A 437 -43.53 -3.88 28.09
CA ALA A 437 -42.22 -3.65 28.73
C ALA A 437 -42.27 -3.88 30.25
N TYR A 438 -41.10 -4.10 30.85
CA TYR A 438 -40.94 -4.13 32.31
C TYR A 438 -40.47 -2.77 32.80
N LYS A 439 -41.05 -2.28 33.90
CA LYS A 439 -40.51 -1.11 34.60
C LYS A 439 -39.25 -1.56 35.36
N VAL A 440 -38.08 -1.19 34.84
CA VAL A 440 -36.78 -1.47 35.48
C VAL A 440 -36.53 -0.48 36.61
N ASP A 441 -36.56 0.82 36.30
CA ASP A 441 -36.37 1.89 37.28
C ASP A 441 -36.98 3.21 36.77
N THR A 442 -36.77 4.31 37.48
CA THR A 442 -37.20 5.67 37.13
C THR A 442 -35.98 6.57 36.97
N ILE A 443 -35.86 7.27 35.84
CA ILE A 443 -34.79 8.25 35.62
C ILE A 443 -34.99 9.42 36.59
N THR A 444 -34.04 9.61 37.52
CA THR A 444 -34.10 10.66 38.55
C THR A 444 -33.40 11.95 38.13
N LYS A 445 -32.39 11.86 37.25
CA LYS A 445 -31.63 12.99 36.71
C LYS A 445 -31.31 12.75 35.24
N ILE A 446 -31.31 13.81 34.44
CA ILE A 446 -30.84 13.81 33.05
C ILE A 446 -29.70 14.82 32.90
N GLY A 447 -28.71 14.47 32.08
CA GLY A 447 -27.49 15.25 31.89
C GLY A 447 -27.38 15.83 30.49
N PRO A 448 -26.42 16.74 30.25
CA PRO A 448 -26.15 17.25 28.92
C PRO A 448 -25.55 16.17 28.01
N ILE A 449 -25.77 16.32 26.71
CA ILE A 449 -25.12 15.54 25.66
C ILE A 449 -23.75 16.17 25.38
N ALA A 450 -22.71 15.35 25.17
CA ALA A 450 -21.38 15.82 24.84
C ALA A 450 -21.33 16.39 23.41
N GLU A 451 -21.52 17.70 23.25
CA GLU A 451 -21.55 18.38 21.94
C GLU A 451 -20.24 19.09 21.57
N GLN A 452 -19.47 19.56 22.56
CA GLN A 452 -18.31 20.43 22.34
C GLN A 452 -17.03 19.89 23.00
N SER A 453 -17.03 19.78 24.34
CA SER A 453 -15.90 19.25 25.11
C SER A 453 -16.37 18.07 25.95
N ILE A 454 -15.82 16.89 25.64
CA ILE A 454 -16.07 15.67 26.41
C ILE A 454 -15.63 15.85 27.88
N TYR A 455 -14.58 16.65 28.13
CA TYR A 455 -14.07 16.91 29.49
C TYR A 455 -15.06 17.73 30.32
N SER A 456 -15.60 18.81 29.76
CA SER A 456 -16.63 19.62 30.45
C SER A 456 -17.91 18.81 30.71
N THR A 457 -18.20 17.84 29.86
CA THR A 457 -19.37 16.97 29.99
C THR A 457 -19.12 15.88 31.03
N LEU A 458 -17.90 15.34 31.10
CA LEU A 458 -17.48 14.36 32.09
C LEU A 458 -17.65 14.87 33.52
N GLU A 459 -17.24 16.12 33.79
CA GLU A 459 -17.43 16.75 35.10
C GLU A 459 -18.92 16.83 35.48
N LYS A 460 -19.77 17.24 34.53
CA LYS A 460 -21.22 17.32 34.75
C LYS A 460 -21.82 15.93 34.99
N TRP A 461 -21.42 14.91 34.22
CA TRP A 461 -21.87 13.54 34.44
C TRP A 461 -21.42 13.00 35.79
N ALA A 462 -20.18 13.23 36.19
CA ALA A 462 -19.65 12.83 37.49
C ALA A 462 -20.44 13.46 38.64
N SER A 463 -20.79 14.75 38.54
CA SER A 463 -21.57 15.47 39.55
C SER A 463 -23.01 14.96 39.73
N MET A 464 -23.54 14.21 38.75
CA MET A 464 -24.88 13.64 38.84
C MET A 464 -24.92 12.37 39.69
N VAL A 465 -23.78 11.71 39.87
CA VAL A 465 -23.64 10.39 40.48
C VAL A 465 -23.25 10.51 41.95
N ASP A 466 -23.99 9.82 42.81
CA ASP A 466 -23.57 9.60 44.19
C ASP A 466 -22.65 8.37 44.24
N PHE A 467 -21.34 8.61 44.17
CA PHE A 467 -20.36 7.52 44.20
C PHE A 467 -20.27 6.80 45.54
N SER A 468 -20.87 7.34 46.60
CA SER A 468 -20.93 6.68 47.92
C SER A 468 -22.09 5.68 48.03
N ALA A 469 -23.02 5.69 47.07
CA ALA A 469 -24.17 4.80 47.07
C ALA A 469 -23.76 3.33 46.92
N PRO A 470 -24.46 2.39 47.59
CA PRO A 470 -24.23 0.96 47.39
C PRO A 470 -24.65 0.54 45.98
N TYR A 471 -23.80 -0.24 45.30
CA TYR A 471 -24.11 -0.86 44.01
C TYR A 471 -24.16 -2.39 44.15
N PRO A 472 -25.10 -3.09 43.48
CA PRO A 472 -25.29 -4.53 43.67
C PRO A 472 -24.10 -5.37 43.18
N ILE A 473 -23.97 -6.57 43.75
CA ILE A 473 -22.98 -7.59 43.37
C ILE A 473 -23.25 -8.04 41.92
N VAL A 474 -22.24 -7.91 41.05
CA VAL A 474 -22.31 -8.38 39.65
C VAL A 474 -21.41 -9.61 39.52
N ASN A 475 -21.97 -10.74 39.08
CA ASN A 475 -21.25 -12.01 38.88
C ASN A 475 -20.47 -12.52 40.11
N GLY A 476 -20.94 -12.23 41.32
CA GLY A 476 -20.33 -12.70 42.58
C GLY A 476 -19.24 -11.79 43.17
N ASN A 477 -18.88 -10.69 42.49
CA ASN A 477 -17.93 -9.70 43.00
C ASN A 477 -18.66 -8.42 43.47
N PRO A 478 -18.25 -7.81 44.59
CA PRO A 478 -18.75 -6.50 44.98
C PRO A 478 -18.33 -5.47 43.93
N ALA A 479 -19.30 -4.92 43.20
CA ALA A 479 -19.09 -3.83 42.26
C ALA A 479 -19.34 -2.48 42.96
N SER A 480 -18.60 -1.46 42.58
CA SER A 480 -18.75 -0.11 43.12
C SER A 480 -19.45 0.83 42.14
N MET A 481 -19.95 1.98 42.61
CA MET A 481 -20.53 3.00 41.73
C MET A 481 -19.51 3.54 40.72
N ILE A 482 -18.21 3.56 41.06
CA ILE A 482 -17.18 3.95 40.11
C ILE A 482 -17.06 2.92 38.98
N ASP A 483 -17.19 1.62 39.28
CA ASP A 483 -17.19 0.56 38.26
C ASP A 483 -18.37 0.70 37.29
N ALA A 484 -19.56 0.95 37.83
CA ALA A 484 -20.74 1.19 37.02
C ALA A 484 -20.56 2.43 36.12
N PHE A 485 -19.98 3.51 36.65
CA PHE A 485 -19.81 4.77 35.93
C PHE A 485 -18.85 4.65 34.74
N TRP A 486 -17.62 4.17 34.96
CA TRP A 486 -16.64 4.10 33.87
C TRP A 486 -17.04 3.06 32.83
N ARG A 487 -17.60 1.91 33.24
CA ARG A 487 -18.12 0.88 32.32
C ARG A 487 -19.28 1.41 31.48
N THR A 488 -20.16 2.25 32.03
CA THR A 488 -21.23 2.88 31.26
C THR A 488 -20.67 3.82 30.19
N LEU A 489 -19.65 4.63 30.51
CA LEU A 489 -19.04 5.57 29.58
C LEU A 489 -18.32 4.89 28.42
N VAL A 490 -17.72 3.71 28.64
CA VAL A 490 -17.05 2.93 27.58
C VAL A 490 -17.94 1.86 26.95
N GLY A 491 -19.23 1.79 27.32
CA GLY A 491 -20.14 0.73 26.87
C GLY A 491 -19.79 -0.66 27.36
N ASN A 492 -18.90 -0.78 28.35
CA ASN A 492 -18.38 -2.01 28.94
C ASN A 492 -17.61 -2.90 27.93
N ILE A 493 -17.00 -2.29 26.90
CA ILE A 493 -16.33 -2.96 25.78
C ILE A 493 -14.92 -2.39 25.60
N GLY A 494 -13.90 -3.23 25.39
CA GLY A 494 -12.53 -2.77 25.13
C GLY A 494 -12.22 -2.46 23.66
N ILE A 495 -11.01 -1.93 23.39
CA ILE A 495 -10.49 -1.62 22.05
C ILE A 495 -10.55 -2.88 21.16
N GLY A 496 -11.13 -2.73 19.96
CA GLY A 496 -11.31 -3.82 19.00
C GLY A 496 -12.53 -4.70 19.24
N ALA A 497 -13.43 -4.32 20.16
CA ALA A 497 -14.70 -5.01 20.44
C ALA A 497 -14.57 -6.52 20.77
N SER A 498 -13.38 -6.97 21.17
CA SER A 498 -13.06 -8.39 21.40
C SER A 498 -13.27 -8.86 22.84
N CYS A 499 -13.22 -7.95 23.82
CA CYS A 499 -13.45 -8.26 25.23
C CYS A 499 -14.75 -7.65 25.77
N TYR A 500 -15.67 -8.52 26.18
CA TYR A 500 -16.86 -8.19 26.97
C TYR A 500 -17.01 -9.23 28.11
N PRO A 501 -17.23 -8.80 29.37
CA PRO A 501 -17.09 -7.42 29.81
C PRO A 501 -15.64 -6.92 29.63
N VAL A 502 -15.45 -5.61 29.50
CA VAL A 502 -14.10 -5.02 29.44
C VAL A 502 -13.30 -5.38 30.70
N SER A 503 -12.01 -5.68 30.55
CA SER A 503 -11.15 -6.10 31.67
C SER A 503 -10.93 -4.96 32.67
N GLU A 504 -10.62 -5.30 33.93
CA GLU A 504 -10.33 -4.29 34.96
C GLU A 504 -9.08 -3.45 34.64
N ASP A 505 -8.16 -3.94 33.80
CA ASP A 505 -6.98 -3.16 33.37
C ASP A 505 -7.34 -1.87 32.61
N TRP A 506 -8.58 -1.76 32.10
CA TRP A 506 -9.08 -0.54 31.49
C TRP A 506 -9.32 0.60 32.47
N LEU A 507 -9.39 0.29 33.76
CA LEU A 507 -9.49 1.28 34.83
C LEU A 507 -8.32 2.27 34.77
N TYR A 508 -7.11 1.79 34.45
CA TYR A 508 -5.92 2.65 34.30
C TYR A 508 -6.06 3.63 33.12
N ASN A 509 -6.61 3.17 31.99
CA ASN A 509 -6.88 4.04 30.84
C ASN A 509 -7.92 5.10 31.18
N PHE A 510 -8.98 4.72 31.90
CA PHE A 510 -10.00 5.66 32.35
C PHE A 510 -9.45 6.65 33.38
N ALA A 511 -8.58 6.21 34.29
CA ALA A 511 -7.90 7.07 35.25
C ALA A 511 -7.04 8.12 34.54
N ALA A 512 -6.23 7.70 33.56
CA ALA A 512 -5.43 8.62 32.74
C ALA A 512 -6.30 9.63 31.99
N PHE A 513 -7.43 9.19 31.41
CA PHE A 513 -8.40 10.06 30.76
C PHE A 513 -9.01 11.10 31.73
N ALA A 514 -9.40 10.68 32.93
CA ALA A 514 -9.95 11.57 33.95
C ALA A 514 -8.90 12.58 34.44
N LEU A 515 -7.64 12.17 34.59
CA LEU A 515 -6.53 13.07 34.94
C LEU A 515 -6.31 14.13 33.86
N GLN A 516 -6.28 13.73 32.59
CA GLN A 516 -6.16 14.66 31.47
C GLN A 516 -7.34 15.65 31.44
N ALA A 517 -8.56 15.16 31.62
CA ALA A 517 -9.76 16.00 31.67
C ALA A 517 -9.68 17.08 32.75
N ARG A 518 -9.16 16.71 33.94
CA ARG A 518 -8.94 17.64 35.05
C ARG A 518 -7.96 18.76 34.68
N GLU A 519 -6.84 18.39 34.06
CA GLU A 519 -5.79 19.34 33.72
C GLU A 519 -6.22 20.32 32.62
N GLU A 520 -6.90 19.82 31.58
CA GLU A 520 -7.48 20.63 30.51
C GLU A 520 -8.52 21.64 31.04
N LEU A 521 -9.40 21.20 31.94
CA LEU A 521 -10.39 22.09 32.56
C LEU A 521 -9.71 23.14 33.44
N ARG A 522 -8.70 22.78 34.25
CA ARG A 522 -7.92 23.73 35.05
C ARG A 522 -7.23 24.78 34.19
N ASN A 523 -6.59 24.36 33.10
CA ASN A 523 -5.96 25.27 32.15
C ASN A 523 -6.97 26.19 31.46
N HIS A 524 -8.16 25.68 31.12
CA HIS A 524 -9.24 26.48 30.57
C HIS A 524 -9.73 27.55 31.56
N PHE A 525 -9.94 27.19 32.83
CA PHE A 525 -10.35 28.13 33.87
C PHE A 525 -9.28 29.17 34.23
N ALA A 526 -8.00 28.81 34.12
CA ALA A 526 -6.87 29.72 34.35
C ALA A 526 -6.71 30.77 33.24
N ASN A 527 -7.13 30.44 32.01
CA ASN A 527 -6.97 31.29 30.82
C ASN A 527 -8.23 32.09 30.44
N SER A 528 -9.34 31.97 31.18
CA SER A 528 -10.56 32.74 30.91
C SER A 528 -10.47 34.17 31.47
N PRO A 529 -10.77 35.22 30.68
CA PRO A 529 -10.64 36.62 31.10
C PRO A 529 -11.60 37.04 32.24
N ASP A 530 -12.66 36.27 32.50
CA ASP A 530 -13.67 36.59 33.52
C ASP A 530 -13.31 36.12 34.94
N THR A 531 -12.28 35.30 35.13
CA THR A 531 -11.91 34.69 36.44
C THR A 531 -10.72 35.34 37.14
N GLN A 532 -10.07 36.35 36.55
CA GLN A 532 -8.89 37.02 37.15
C GLN A 532 -9.16 37.80 38.46
N SER A 533 -10.39 37.85 38.96
CA SER A 533 -10.73 38.52 40.23
C SER A 533 -11.14 37.60 41.38
N ALA A 534 -11.16 36.27 41.20
CA ALA A 534 -11.60 35.33 42.23
C ALA A 534 -10.63 34.14 42.41
N VAL A 535 -9.38 34.43 42.77
CA VAL A 535 -8.44 33.42 43.30
C VAL A 535 -8.12 33.77 44.75
N VAL A 536 -9.13 33.70 45.61
CA VAL A 536 -8.97 33.61 47.07
C VAL A 536 -9.97 32.56 47.56
N GLU A 537 -9.43 31.41 47.95
CA GLU A 537 -10.06 30.31 48.72
C GLU A 537 -11.46 29.84 48.27
N SER A 538 -11.53 28.83 47.38
CA SER A 538 -12.78 28.09 47.11
C SER A 538 -12.48 26.67 46.56
N PRO A 539 -13.41 25.69 46.72
CA PRO A 539 -13.15 24.27 46.54
C PRO A 539 -12.74 23.92 45.11
N SER A 540 -12.16 22.73 44.93
CA SER A 540 -11.84 22.10 43.64
C SER A 540 -12.69 22.63 42.48
N SER A 541 -12.04 23.12 41.41
CA SER A 541 -12.71 23.56 40.18
C SER A 541 -13.32 22.41 39.36
N THR A 542 -13.13 21.16 39.80
CA THR A 542 -13.57 19.92 39.16
C THR A 542 -13.96 18.86 40.22
N PRO A 543 -14.95 19.13 41.10
CA PRO A 543 -15.24 18.28 42.27
C PRO A 543 -15.75 16.88 41.89
N GLY A 544 -16.43 16.75 40.76
CA GLY A 544 -16.87 15.47 40.22
C GLY A 544 -15.70 14.59 39.76
N ILE A 545 -14.77 15.14 38.98
CA ILE A 545 -13.56 14.42 38.55
C ILE A 545 -12.63 14.13 39.73
N ASP A 546 -12.50 15.05 40.70
CA ASP A 546 -11.70 14.77 41.90
C ASP A 546 -12.28 13.64 42.75
N SER A 547 -13.61 13.51 42.81
CA SER A 547 -14.27 12.36 43.46
C SER A 547 -13.95 11.05 42.75
N ILE A 548 -13.94 11.04 41.41
CA ILE A 548 -13.52 9.89 40.60
C ILE A 548 -12.09 9.48 40.95
N LEU A 549 -11.15 10.43 40.91
CA LEU A 549 -9.73 10.16 41.13
C LEU A 549 -9.43 9.69 42.56
N LEU A 550 -10.14 10.22 43.57
CA LEU A 550 -10.01 9.77 44.95
C LEU A 550 -10.42 8.30 45.10
N LEU A 551 -11.56 7.93 44.52
CA LEU A 551 -12.07 6.56 44.58
C LEU A 551 -11.18 5.57 43.82
N LEU A 552 -10.58 6.00 42.71
CA LEU A 552 -9.60 5.19 41.96
C LEU A 552 -8.33 4.92 42.78
N LYS A 553 -7.89 5.89 43.60
CA LYS A 553 -6.75 5.72 44.53
C LYS A 553 -7.08 4.74 45.67
N ASP A 554 -8.30 4.80 46.21
CA ASP A 554 -8.71 3.89 47.29
C ASP A 554 -8.92 2.44 46.80
N HIS A 555 -9.23 2.24 45.51
CA HIS A 555 -9.45 0.92 44.90
C HIS A 555 -8.16 0.11 44.64
N HIS A 556 -6.99 0.75 44.45
CA HIS A 556 -5.71 0.08 44.19
C HIS A 556 -4.55 0.62 45.03
N LYS A 557 -4.14 -0.15 46.05
CA LYS A 557 -3.01 0.19 46.95
C LYS A 557 -1.61 -0.14 46.40
N GLU A 558 -1.49 -0.81 45.26
CA GLU A 558 -0.21 -1.20 44.66
C GLU A 558 -0.23 -0.88 43.16
N GLY A 559 0.38 0.23 42.74
CA GLY A 559 0.55 0.53 41.30
C GLY A 559 0.55 2.01 40.89
N LEU A 560 0.18 2.95 41.77
CA LEU A 560 0.18 4.39 41.49
C LEU A 560 1.06 5.10 42.53
N ASP A 561 2.00 5.95 42.09
CA ASP A 561 2.69 6.85 43.01
C ASP A 561 1.74 7.94 43.55
N GLN A 562 2.22 8.85 44.41
CA GLN A 562 1.38 9.88 45.05
C GLN A 562 0.66 10.79 44.05
N ASP A 563 1.16 10.87 42.80
CA ASP A 563 0.68 11.71 41.70
C ASP A 563 0.08 10.91 40.52
N GLY A 564 0.16 9.58 40.51
CA GLY A 564 -0.40 8.68 39.48
C GLY A 564 0.54 8.25 38.35
N GLY A 565 1.87 8.32 38.52
CA GLY A 565 2.88 7.91 37.53
C GLY A 565 3.38 6.45 37.65
N LEU A 566 3.91 5.90 36.54
CA LEU A 566 4.46 4.53 36.42
C LEU A 566 5.99 4.48 36.70
N TYR A 567 6.46 3.41 37.38
CA TYR A 567 7.87 3.13 37.72
C TYR A 567 8.71 2.66 36.52
N GLU A 568 9.89 3.26 36.30
CA GLU A 568 10.97 2.73 35.45
C GLU A 568 11.94 1.88 36.30
N SER A 569 12.27 0.65 35.86
CA SER A 569 13.32 -0.18 36.49
C SER A 569 14.53 -0.36 35.58
N THR A 570 15.70 0.01 36.09
CA THR A 570 17.05 -0.09 35.53
C THR A 570 17.61 -1.53 35.57
N MET A 571 18.35 -1.94 34.53
CA MET A 571 19.25 -3.11 34.58
C MET A 571 20.66 -2.77 34.06
N HIS A 572 21.66 -3.31 34.75
CA HIS A 572 23.09 -3.00 34.68
C HIS A 572 23.85 -3.56 33.47
N HIS A 573 24.96 -2.87 33.14
CA HIS A 573 25.95 -3.19 32.11
C HIS A 573 26.94 -4.29 32.55
N THR A 574 26.97 -5.40 31.80
CA THR A 574 28.18 -6.22 31.55
C THR A 574 28.05 -6.82 30.14
N THR A 575 29.03 -6.55 29.28
CA THR A 575 29.08 -6.96 27.87
C THR A 575 29.24 -8.48 27.75
N ASP A 576 28.13 -9.19 27.61
CA ASP A 576 28.13 -10.66 27.55
C ASP A 576 28.25 -11.15 26.10
N VAL A 577 29.50 -11.36 25.65
CA VAL A 577 29.82 -11.92 24.32
C VAL A 577 29.20 -13.31 24.13
N ASP A 578 29.09 -14.10 25.21
CA ASP A 578 28.45 -15.40 25.17
C ASP A 578 26.94 -15.27 25.00
N CYS A 579 26.31 -14.29 25.62
CA CYS A 579 24.91 -13.95 25.38
C CYS A 579 24.65 -13.59 23.90
N LEU A 580 25.45 -12.70 23.30
CA LEU A 580 25.34 -12.36 21.88
C LEU A 580 25.48 -13.61 20.98
N LYS A 581 26.45 -14.46 21.29
CA LYS A 581 26.73 -15.69 20.54
C LYS A 581 25.56 -16.69 20.63
N GLN A 582 25.01 -16.89 21.82
CA GLN A 582 23.85 -17.77 22.04
C GLN A 582 22.61 -17.21 21.35
N HIS A 583 22.38 -15.90 21.46
CA HIS A 583 21.27 -15.20 20.85
C HIS A 583 21.23 -15.36 19.32
N LEU A 584 22.36 -15.13 18.65
CA LEU A 584 22.46 -15.32 17.19
C LEU A 584 22.32 -16.78 16.77
N LYS A 585 22.87 -17.73 17.54
CA LYS A 585 22.68 -19.17 17.28
C LYS A 585 21.22 -19.59 17.38
N ALA A 586 20.48 -19.08 18.37
CA ALA A 586 19.05 -19.34 18.52
C ALA A 586 18.27 -18.80 17.31
N ALA A 587 18.54 -17.56 16.91
CA ALA A 587 17.91 -16.96 15.72
C ALA A 587 18.23 -17.73 14.43
N LEU A 588 19.48 -18.17 14.23
CA LEU A 588 19.87 -19.00 13.07
C LEU A 588 19.20 -20.38 13.08
N SER A 589 19.00 -20.97 14.26
CA SER A 589 18.28 -22.23 14.41
C SER A 589 16.83 -22.08 13.91
N GLU A 590 16.11 -21.06 14.35
CA GLU A 590 14.76 -20.76 13.87
C GLU A 590 14.73 -20.43 12.36
N LEU A 591 15.70 -19.66 11.89
CA LEU A 591 15.83 -19.33 10.47
C LEU A 591 15.99 -20.60 9.61
N SER A 592 16.76 -21.58 10.09
CA SER A 592 16.98 -22.86 9.39
C SER A 592 15.75 -23.77 9.38
N LYS A 593 14.87 -23.65 10.38
CA LYS A 593 13.58 -24.36 10.39
C LYS A 593 12.64 -23.77 9.34
N ARG A 594 12.64 -22.43 9.21
CA ARG A 594 11.80 -21.73 8.24
C ARG A 594 12.30 -21.91 6.80
N PHE A 595 13.62 -21.86 6.60
CA PHE A 595 14.25 -22.05 5.29
C PHE A 595 15.25 -23.22 5.34
N PRO A 596 14.79 -24.48 5.21
CA PRO A 596 15.65 -25.66 5.33
C PRO A 596 16.81 -25.69 4.34
N GLY A 597 16.66 -25.06 3.16
CA GLY A 597 17.74 -24.96 2.17
C GLY A 597 18.96 -24.15 2.64
N LEU A 598 18.81 -23.26 3.63
CA LEU A 598 19.92 -22.41 4.12
C LEU A 598 20.99 -23.20 4.87
N LYS A 599 20.59 -24.26 5.59
CA LYS A 599 21.55 -25.18 6.22
C LYS A 599 22.12 -26.21 5.23
N GLY A 600 21.63 -26.22 3.99
CA GLY A 600 22.03 -27.19 2.99
C GLY A 600 23.41 -26.90 2.39
N ARG A 601 23.95 -27.89 1.68
CA ARG A 601 25.16 -27.79 0.88
C ARG A 601 24.84 -27.92 -0.61
N ILE A 602 25.48 -27.11 -1.42
CA ILE A 602 25.40 -27.11 -2.87
C ILE A 602 26.39 -28.14 -3.40
N LEU A 603 25.88 -29.06 -4.20
CA LEU A 603 26.61 -30.16 -4.81
C LEU A 603 26.49 -30.06 -6.33
N LEU A 604 27.57 -30.36 -7.03
CA LEU A 604 27.54 -30.58 -8.48
C LEU A 604 27.06 -32.01 -8.74
N LEU A 605 26.01 -32.14 -9.55
CA LEU A 605 25.48 -33.43 -9.95
C LEU A 605 26.37 -34.08 -11.02
N THR A 606 26.52 -35.39 -10.93
CA THR A 606 27.18 -36.20 -11.97
C THR A 606 26.25 -36.52 -13.13
N ASP A 607 24.94 -36.59 -12.86
CA ASP A 607 23.90 -36.87 -13.85
C ASP A 607 22.58 -36.17 -13.44
N PRO A 608 22.02 -35.24 -14.24
CA PRO A 608 22.63 -34.68 -15.46
C PRO A 608 23.87 -33.81 -15.14
N PRO A 609 24.91 -33.83 -15.99
CA PRO A 609 26.13 -33.07 -15.75
C PRO A 609 25.87 -31.56 -15.75
N GLY A 610 26.67 -30.82 -14.98
CA GLY A 610 26.58 -29.35 -14.91
C GLY A 610 25.42 -28.78 -14.11
N HIS A 611 24.59 -29.63 -13.51
CA HIS A 611 23.47 -29.22 -12.67
C HIS A 611 23.87 -29.15 -11.19
N LEU A 612 23.30 -28.19 -10.45
CA LEU A 612 23.52 -28.03 -9.02
C LEU A 612 22.31 -28.50 -8.23
N ALA A 613 22.54 -29.13 -7.08
CA ALA A 613 21.50 -29.49 -6.13
C ALA A 613 21.85 -29.02 -4.71
N ILE A 614 20.82 -28.74 -3.90
CA ILE A 614 20.97 -28.45 -2.48
C ILE A 614 20.64 -29.72 -1.70
N SER A 615 21.61 -30.27 -0.97
CA SER A 615 21.41 -31.39 -0.05
C SER A 615 21.31 -30.92 1.39
N THR A 616 20.34 -31.46 2.13
CA THR A 616 20.16 -31.20 3.57
C THR A 616 20.36 -32.43 4.45
N ASN A 617 20.68 -33.60 3.86
CA ASN A 617 20.53 -34.90 4.50
C ASN A 617 21.52 -35.16 5.65
N ASP A 618 22.60 -34.38 5.76
CA ASP A 618 23.67 -34.58 6.75
C ASP A 618 24.08 -33.28 7.49
N VAL A 619 23.26 -32.22 7.41
CA VAL A 619 23.58 -30.92 8.04
C VAL A 619 22.48 -30.45 8.97
N ASN A 620 22.86 -30.22 10.24
CA ASN A 620 21.93 -29.91 11.32
C ASN A 620 21.78 -28.40 11.59
N ALA A 621 22.69 -27.54 11.13
CA ALA A 621 22.65 -26.11 11.43
C ALA A 621 23.30 -25.26 10.32
N ILE A 622 22.90 -23.99 10.22
CA ILE A 622 23.59 -22.99 9.39
C ILE A 622 25.00 -22.76 9.96
N PRO A 623 26.07 -22.83 9.14
CA PRO A 623 27.42 -22.49 9.57
C PRO A 623 27.49 -21.09 10.21
N PHE A 624 28.03 -21.04 11.41
CA PHE A 624 28.18 -19.81 12.19
C PHE A 624 29.58 -19.73 12.78
N LYS A 625 30.36 -18.73 12.35
CA LYS A 625 31.74 -18.49 12.80
C LYS A 625 31.82 -17.21 13.63
N PHE A 626 32.61 -17.25 14.69
CA PHE A 626 32.82 -16.12 15.59
C PHE A 626 34.32 -15.86 15.70
N PHE A 627 34.74 -14.63 15.43
CA PHE A 627 36.13 -14.21 15.47
C PHE A 627 36.29 -13.04 16.44
N ASP A 628 37.17 -13.19 17.43
CA ASP A 628 37.60 -12.08 18.25
C ASP A 628 38.86 -11.47 17.63
N GLN A 629 38.71 -10.33 16.96
CA GLN A 629 39.77 -9.65 16.22
C GLN A 629 40.02 -8.23 16.75
N ARG A 630 39.68 -7.97 18.01
CA ARG A 630 39.90 -6.66 18.66
C ARG A 630 41.36 -6.19 18.60
N THR A 631 42.32 -7.11 18.54
CA THR A 631 43.75 -6.81 18.48
C THR A 631 44.41 -7.14 17.14
N SER A 632 43.69 -7.78 16.22
CA SER A 632 44.27 -8.35 14.98
C SER A 632 43.63 -7.83 13.70
N PHE A 633 42.43 -7.25 13.75
CA PHE A 633 41.85 -6.56 12.60
C PHE A 633 42.56 -5.22 12.40
N SER A 634 42.97 -4.92 11.16
CA SER A 634 43.78 -3.74 10.84
C SER A 634 43.10 -2.40 11.08
N TRP A 635 41.79 -2.41 11.37
CA TRP A 635 40.96 -1.23 11.55
C TRP A 635 40.25 -1.28 12.91
N THR A 636 40.31 -0.19 13.64
CA THR A 636 39.38 0.04 14.77
C THR A 636 38.04 0.52 14.23
N TYR A 637 36.95 0.27 14.95
CA TYR A 637 35.63 0.75 14.55
C TYR A 637 35.56 2.27 14.47
N SER A 638 36.25 2.99 15.37
CA SER A 638 36.35 4.46 15.33
C SER A 638 37.01 4.96 14.04
N GLN A 639 38.10 4.32 13.58
CA GLN A 639 38.74 4.64 12.30
C GLN A 639 37.85 4.36 11.11
N LEU A 640 37.11 3.23 11.11
CA LEU A 640 36.13 2.94 10.07
C LEU A 640 35.07 4.05 10.01
N LYS A 641 34.50 4.41 11.15
CA LYS A 641 33.44 5.42 11.24
C LYS A 641 33.93 6.80 10.80
N SER A 642 35.12 7.22 11.22
CA SER A 642 35.68 8.53 10.84
C SER A 642 36.03 8.63 9.35
N GLN A 643 36.26 7.51 8.66
CA GLN A 643 36.57 7.45 7.24
C GLN A 643 35.39 7.00 6.36
N GLY A 644 34.17 6.92 6.91
CA GLY A 644 32.99 6.53 6.15
C GLY A 644 32.98 5.07 5.68
N PHE A 645 33.63 4.17 6.44
CA PHE A 645 33.74 2.74 6.16
C PHE A 645 34.30 2.45 4.75
N PRO A 646 35.58 2.76 4.48
CA PRO A 646 36.12 2.68 3.13
C PRO A 646 36.17 1.25 2.60
N ALA A 647 35.99 1.06 1.28
CA ALA A 647 35.90 -0.27 0.67
C ALA A 647 37.13 -1.16 0.94
N HIS A 648 38.33 -0.59 0.93
CA HIS A 648 39.57 -1.34 1.14
C HIS A 648 39.69 -1.95 2.54
N ALA A 649 38.93 -1.46 3.54
CA ALA A 649 38.88 -2.07 4.86
C ALA A 649 38.15 -3.44 4.87
N PHE A 650 37.39 -3.74 3.82
CA PHE A 650 36.62 -4.97 3.66
C PHE A 650 37.17 -5.88 2.54
N VAL A 651 38.43 -5.62 2.15
CA VAL A 651 39.15 -6.41 1.14
C VAL A 651 40.38 -7.05 1.76
N ASP A 652 40.28 -8.34 2.04
CA ASP A 652 41.36 -9.13 2.65
C ASP A 652 41.10 -10.62 2.45
N ALA A 653 42.17 -11.43 2.44
CA ALA A 653 42.07 -12.88 2.31
C ALA A 653 41.22 -13.52 3.43
N SER A 654 41.14 -12.90 4.61
CA SER A 654 40.30 -13.41 5.71
C SER A 654 38.79 -13.33 5.44
N PHE A 655 38.34 -12.57 4.44
CA PHE A 655 36.94 -12.55 4.00
C PHE A 655 36.63 -13.61 2.95
N ASP A 656 37.64 -14.31 2.41
CA ASP A 656 37.45 -15.35 1.41
C ASP A 656 36.93 -16.65 2.02
N LEU A 657 36.09 -17.36 1.27
CA LEU A 657 35.50 -18.64 1.67
C LEU A 657 36.04 -19.74 0.76
N HIS A 658 37.10 -20.41 1.21
CA HIS A 658 37.73 -21.50 0.44
C HIS A 658 36.92 -22.80 0.52
N TYR A 659 35.94 -22.96 -0.37
CA TYR A 659 35.20 -24.20 -0.57
C TYR A 659 35.46 -24.77 -1.97
N GLN A 660 35.46 -26.10 -2.09
CA GLN A 660 35.62 -26.81 -3.37
C GLN A 660 34.30 -27.44 -3.78
N LEU A 661 33.86 -27.18 -5.01
CA LEU A 661 32.63 -27.74 -5.57
C LEU A 661 32.84 -29.18 -6.09
N GLU A 662 33.91 -29.39 -6.85
CA GLU A 662 34.27 -30.70 -7.40
C GLU A 662 35.16 -31.48 -6.43
N GLY A 663 34.82 -32.74 -6.15
CA GLY A 663 35.62 -33.64 -5.31
C GLY A 663 35.62 -33.33 -3.80
N GLY A 664 34.85 -32.32 -3.35
CA GLY A 664 34.71 -31.94 -1.94
C GLY A 664 33.34 -32.29 -1.33
N GLU A 665 33.13 -31.91 -0.07
CA GLU A 665 31.86 -32.09 0.66
C GLU A 665 30.71 -31.17 0.17
N GLY A 666 30.91 -30.41 -0.91
CA GLY A 666 30.00 -29.36 -1.38
C GLY A 666 30.24 -28.00 -0.73
N ILE A 667 29.47 -26.98 -1.13
CA ILE A 667 29.61 -25.59 -0.65
C ILE A 667 28.40 -25.22 0.23
N PRO A 668 28.56 -24.62 1.42
CA PRO A 668 27.43 -24.12 2.19
C PRO A 668 26.54 -23.17 1.37
N ALA A 669 25.22 -23.37 1.44
CA ALA A 669 24.26 -22.47 0.79
C ALA A 669 24.27 -21.07 1.42
N PHE A 670 24.40 -21.01 2.76
CA PHE A 670 24.37 -19.79 3.56
C PHE A 670 25.26 -19.95 4.80
N GLU A 671 25.98 -18.90 5.19
CA GLU A 671 26.89 -18.89 6.35
C GLU A 671 26.96 -17.49 6.97
N VAL A 672 27.07 -17.41 8.30
CA VAL A 672 27.14 -16.14 9.05
C VAL A 672 28.42 -16.06 9.87
N HIS A 673 29.10 -14.92 9.79
CA HIS A 673 30.32 -14.62 10.56
C HIS A 673 30.07 -13.42 11.47
N VAL A 674 30.53 -13.49 12.72
CA VAL A 674 30.60 -12.35 13.63
C VAL A 674 32.06 -12.05 13.92
N ARG A 675 32.48 -10.81 13.70
CA ARG A 675 33.84 -10.35 14.02
C ARG A 675 33.74 -9.23 15.04
N LEU A 676 34.26 -9.45 16.24
CA LEU A 676 34.45 -8.37 17.21
C LEU A 676 35.74 -7.64 16.87
N ILE A 677 35.66 -6.33 16.68
CA ILE A 677 36.79 -5.45 16.41
C ILE A 677 36.89 -4.41 17.52
N ASP A 678 38.01 -3.71 17.61
CA ASP A 678 38.18 -2.69 18.65
C ASP A 678 37.09 -1.62 18.54
N GLY A 679 36.26 -1.49 19.57
CA GLY A 679 35.14 -0.55 19.63
C GLY A 679 33.89 -0.91 18.81
N GLY A 680 33.77 -2.11 18.22
CA GLY A 680 32.58 -2.45 17.43
C GLY A 680 32.46 -3.89 16.95
N LEU A 681 31.45 -4.14 16.11
CA LEU A 681 31.10 -5.47 15.58
C LEU A 681 30.88 -5.42 14.07
N LEU A 682 31.40 -6.42 13.34
CA LEU A 682 31.10 -6.67 11.94
C LEU A 682 30.28 -7.96 11.82
N LEU A 683 29.11 -7.89 11.19
CA LEU A 683 28.26 -9.03 10.88
C LEU A 683 28.41 -9.40 9.39
N GLY A 684 29.12 -10.47 9.10
CA GLY A 684 29.29 -11.02 7.75
C GLY A 684 28.18 -12.01 7.41
N ILE A 685 27.52 -11.81 6.27
CA ILE A 685 26.44 -12.68 5.80
C ILE A 685 26.81 -13.16 4.40
N TYR A 686 26.97 -14.47 4.23
CA TYR A 686 27.46 -15.09 3.01
C TYR A 686 26.40 -16.03 2.45
N GLY A 687 26.00 -15.81 1.20
CA GLY A 687 25.04 -16.66 0.48
C GLY A 687 25.60 -17.02 -0.89
N HIS A 688 25.48 -18.28 -1.29
CA HIS A 688 25.95 -18.72 -2.60
C HIS A 688 25.00 -18.21 -3.72
N HIS A 689 25.57 -17.61 -4.77
CA HIS A 689 24.82 -16.83 -5.76
C HIS A 689 23.88 -17.68 -6.64
N SER A 690 24.06 -19.00 -6.72
CA SER A 690 23.09 -19.90 -7.39
C SER A 690 21.74 -19.97 -6.67
N ILE A 691 21.69 -19.64 -5.39
CA ILE A 691 20.48 -19.63 -4.57
C ILE A 691 20.04 -18.19 -4.32
N PHE A 692 21.00 -17.29 -4.11
CA PHE A 692 20.75 -15.92 -3.70
C PHE A 692 20.92 -14.93 -4.85
N ASP A 693 19.95 -14.04 -4.97
CA ASP A 693 20.14 -12.70 -5.53
C ASP A 693 19.93 -11.67 -4.41
N ALA A 694 20.05 -10.37 -4.74
CA ALA A 694 19.87 -9.29 -3.77
C ALA A 694 18.48 -9.30 -3.10
N GLY A 695 17.43 -9.67 -3.84
CA GLY A 695 16.05 -9.72 -3.32
C GLY A 695 15.86 -10.84 -2.30
N ARG A 696 16.31 -12.05 -2.63
CA ARG A 696 16.25 -13.19 -1.70
C ARG A 696 17.15 -12.97 -0.49
N MET A 697 18.32 -12.38 -0.68
CA MET A 697 19.26 -12.10 0.41
C MET A 697 18.68 -11.04 1.36
N ASP A 698 18.08 -9.95 0.84
CA ASP A 698 17.39 -8.94 1.65
C ASP A 698 16.27 -9.56 2.50
N MET A 699 15.45 -10.43 1.89
CA MET A 699 14.42 -11.18 2.61
C MET A 699 15.03 -11.99 3.76
N VAL A 700 16.04 -12.82 3.50
CA VAL A 700 16.68 -13.65 4.55
C VAL A 700 17.28 -12.78 5.66
N ILE A 701 17.89 -11.65 5.34
CA ILE A 701 18.45 -10.71 6.32
C ILE A 701 17.35 -10.11 7.20
N ARG A 702 16.22 -9.65 6.61
CA ARG A 702 15.08 -9.12 7.38
C ARG A 702 14.49 -10.15 8.33
N TYR A 703 14.32 -11.39 7.88
CA TYR A 703 13.88 -12.48 8.76
C TYR A 703 14.87 -12.76 9.88
N PHE A 704 16.16 -12.83 9.53
CA PHE A 704 17.18 -13.10 10.53
C PHE A 704 17.22 -11.99 11.59
N ALA A 705 17.17 -10.73 11.16
CA ALA A 705 17.08 -9.58 12.06
C ALA A 705 15.82 -9.60 12.93
N GLY A 706 14.65 -9.92 12.36
CA GLY A 706 13.39 -10.09 13.09
C GLY A 706 13.48 -11.17 14.19
N LEU A 707 14.06 -12.33 13.86
CA LEU A 707 14.29 -13.42 14.82
C LEU A 707 15.25 -13.05 15.96
N THR A 708 16.13 -12.06 15.77
CA THR A 708 16.92 -11.51 16.88
C THR A 708 16.08 -10.67 17.84
N LYS A 709 14.94 -10.13 17.42
CA LYS A 709 14.03 -9.33 18.25
C LYS A 709 12.98 -10.20 18.94
N ASP A 710 12.29 -11.01 18.16
CA ASP A 710 11.24 -11.91 18.62
C ASP A 710 11.43 -13.29 17.96
N PRO A 711 11.71 -14.35 18.74
CA PRO A 711 11.83 -15.72 18.24
C PRO A 711 10.57 -16.23 17.52
N GLN A 712 9.41 -15.62 17.77
CA GLN A 712 8.14 -15.95 17.10
C GLN A 712 7.86 -15.12 15.86
N THR A 713 8.78 -14.25 15.43
CA THR A 713 8.58 -13.35 14.28
C THR A 713 8.00 -14.09 13.08
N ARG A 714 6.76 -13.73 12.73
CA ARG A 714 6.10 -14.15 11.49
C ARG A 714 6.16 -12.97 10.52
N LEU A 715 6.96 -13.12 9.48
CA LEU A 715 6.89 -12.28 8.29
C LEU A 715 6.14 -13.07 7.21
N ASP A 716 5.27 -12.41 6.45
CA ASP A 716 4.49 -13.00 5.36
C ASP A 716 5.38 -13.32 4.16
N VAL A 717 5.81 -14.57 4.09
CA VAL A 717 6.31 -15.17 2.86
C VAL A 717 5.67 -16.53 2.72
N THR A 718 4.81 -16.65 1.71
CA THR A 718 4.41 -17.93 1.13
C THR A 718 5.68 -18.56 0.54
N ILE A 719 6.29 -19.47 1.30
CA ILE A 719 7.40 -20.26 0.80
C ILE A 719 6.78 -21.21 -0.23
N SER A 720 6.90 -20.86 -1.52
CA SER A 720 6.48 -21.76 -2.58
C SER A 720 7.36 -23.00 -2.51
N ALA A 721 6.76 -24.09 -2.04
CA ALA A 721 7.42 -25.38 -1.98
C ALA A 721 7.63 -25.86 -3.41
N ARG A 722 8.90 -25.87 -3.85
CA ARG A 722 9.38 -26.43 -5.12
C ARG A 722 8.62 -25.91 -6.35
N LEU A 723 9.16 -24.86 -6.97
CA LEU A 723 8.98 -24.71 -8.42
C LEU A 723 9.55 -25.98 -9.06
N SER A 724 8.70 -26.83 -9.63
CA SER A 724 9.16 -27.84 -10.58
C SER A 724 9.64 -27.11 -11.85
N ASP A 725 10.63 -27.67 -12.55
CA ASP A 725 11.05 -27.16 -13.87
C ASP A 725 9.87 -27.04 -14.87
N GLU A 726 8.79 -27.80 -14.61
CA GLU A 726 7.52 -27.76 -15.34
C GLU A 726 6.71 -26.45 -15.13
N ALA A 727 6.87 -25.75 -14.02
CA ALA A 727 6.10 -24.54 -13.70
C ALA A 727 6.60 -23.28 -14.45
N ILE A 728 7.83 -23.29 -14.95
CA ILE A 728 8.42 -22.22 -15.77
C ILE A 728 8.12 -22.46 -17.26
N THR A 729 7.78 -23.69 -17.65
CA THR A 729 7.73 -24.15 -19.06
C THR A 729 6.31 -24.21 -19.65
N SER A 730 5.26 -23.85 -18.92
CA SER A 730 3.87 -23.92 -19.41
C SER A 730 3.43 -22.78 -20.33
N ALA A 731 4.25 -21.74 -20.53
CA ALA A 731 4.02 -20.67 -21.50
C ALA A 731 4.76 -20.96 -22.82
N HIS A 732 4.04 -21.53 -23.79
CA HIS A 732 4.31 -21.47 -25.24
C HIS A 732 5.79 -21.58 -25.64
N VAL A 733 6.40 -22.76 -25.52
CA VAL A 733 7.63 -23.06 -26.29
C VAL A 733 7.20 -23.38 -27.72
N PRO A 734 7.44 -22.51 -28.72
CA PRO A 734 7.17 -22.84 -30.11
C PRO A 734 8.08 -24.00 -30.53
N THR A 735 7.65 -24.76 -31.53
CA THR A 735 8.47 -25.79 -32.20
C THR A 735 9.93 -25.35 -32.34
N VAL A 736 10.79 -26.08 -31.63
CA VAL A 736 12.20 -25.85 -31.32
C VAL A 736 13.00 -25.10 -32.41
N PRO A 737 13.45 -23.86 -32.14
CA PRO A 737 14.47 -23.19 -32.96
C PRO A 737 15.85 -23.86 -32.82
N ASP A 738 16.69 -23.75 -33.86
CA ASP A 738 18.07 -24.25 -33.86
C ASP A 738 18.93 -23.59 -32.77
N LEU A 739 19.99 -24.25 -32.28
CA LEU A 739 20.86 -23.72 -31.22
C LEU A 739 21.50 -22.36 -31.63
N ASN A 740 21.83 -22.19 -32.91
CA ASN A 740 22.39 -20.93 -33.41
C ASN A 740 21.37 -19.79 -33.34
N GLU A 741 20.09 -20.08 -33.59
CA GLU A 741 19.01 -19.10 -33.48
C GLU A 741 18.80 -18.67 -32.02
N LEU A 742 18.82 -19.63 -31.07
CA LEU A 742 18.75 -19.33 -29.64
C LEU A 742 19.93 -18.46 -29.18
N LEU A 743 21.16 -18.78 -29.61
CA LEU A 743 22.34 -17.95 -29.31
C LEU A 743 22.22 -16.55 -29.90
N SER A 744 21.66 -16.39 -31.10
CA SER A 744 21.45 -15.06 -31.71
C SER A 744 20.46 -14.18 -30.91
N ARG A 745 19.50 -14.80 -30.21
CA ARG A 745 18.53 -14.12 -29.32
C ARG A 745 19.07 -13.86 -27.92
N CYS A 746 20.24 -14.42 -27.60
CA CYS A 746 20.89 -14.35 -26.29
C CYS A 746 22.34 -13.81 -26.43
N PRO A 747 22.52 -12.57 -26.95
CA PRO A 747 23.83 -12.02 -27.29
C PRO A 747 24.79 -11.80 -26.11
N GLU A 748 24.29 -11.92 -24.88
CA GLU A 748 25.10 -11.92 -23.67
C GLU A 748 25.82 -13.26 -23.41
N TYR A 749 25.42 -14.33 -24.10
CA TYR A 749 25.97 -15.67 -23.94
C TYR A 749 26.75 -16.16 -25.17
N ARG A 750 27.74 -17.02 -24.92
CA ARG A 750 28.54 -17.72 -25.93
C ARG A 750 28.77 -19.18 -25.55
N LEU A 751 29.13 -20.00 -26.53
CA LEU A 751 29.62 -21.35 -26.29
C LEU A 751 31.09 -21.35 -25.88
N LEU A 752 31.42 -22.18 -24.91
CA LEU A 752 32.77 -22.42 -24.42
C LEU A 752 33.33 -23.71 -25.02
N SER A 753 34.66 -23.79 -25.13
CA SER A 753 35.35 -25.03 -25.51
C SER A 753 35.50 -26.03 -24.36
N SER A 754 35.22 -25.60 -23.12
CA SER A 754 35.32 -26.38 -21.89
C SER A 754 34.20 -26.01 -20.92
N PRO A 755 33.77 -26.94 -20.03
CA PRO A 755 32.62 -26.73 -19.14
C PRO A 755 32.98 -25.87 -17.91
N LEU A 756 33.14 -24.56 -18.12
CA LEU A 756 33.50 -23.59 -17.06
C LEU A 756 32.34 -22.68 -16.61
N GLY A 757 31.21 -22.76 -17.30
CA GLY A 757 30.06 -21.86 -17.22
C GLY A 757 29.21 -21.93 -15.94
N PRO A 758 28.05 -21.23 -15.91
CA PRO A 758 27.56 -20.25 -16.88
C PRO A 758 27.89 -18.78 -16.55
N THR A 759 28.58 -18.54 -15.44
CA THR A 759 28.98 -17.20 -14.98
C THR A 759 30.37 -16.78 -15.46
N GLN A 760 31.01 -17.60 -16.28
CA GLN A 760 32.37 -17.37 -16.77
C GLN A 760 32.40 -16.29 -17.84
N PHE A 761 33.05 -15.17 -17.53
CA PHE A 761 33.35 -14.09 -18.47
C PHE A 761 34.36 -14.53 -19.56
N ARG A 762 34.37 -13.78 -20.67
CA ARG A 762 35.41 -13.88 -21.70
C ARG A 762 36.77 -13.55 -21.10
N ALA A 763 37.76 -14.38 -21.41
CA ALA A 763 39.11 -14.21 -20.89
C ALA A 763 39.74 -12.91 -21.44
N PRO A 764 40.57 -12.21 -20.64
CA PRO A 764 41.30 -11.04 -21.10
C PRO A 764 42.18 -11.36 -22.31
N LYS A 765 42.35 -10.40 -23.22
CA LYS A 765 43.26 -10.54 -24.37
C LYS A 765 44.75 -10.52 -24.00
N THR A 766 45.10 -10.21 -22.76
CA THR A 766 46.48 -10.03 -22.30
C THR A 766 46.83 -10.96 -21.13
N ASP A 767 48.02 -11.56 -21.17
CA ASP A 767 48.50 -12.49 -20.13
C ASP A 767 48.88 -11.81 -18.80
N LYS A 768 48.95 -10.47 -18.74
CA LYS A 768 49.23 -9.72 -17.51
C LYS A 768 47.93 -9.22 -16.89
N LEU A 769 47.59 -9.76 -15.72
CA LEU A 769 46.49 -9.25 -14.90
C LEU A 769 46.84 -7.87 -14.33
N PRO A 770 46.01 -6.85 -14.53
CA PRO A 770 46.24 -5.52 -13.96
C PRO A 770 46.10 -5.56 -12.43
N LYS A 771 46.86 -4.70 -11.74
CA LYS A 771 46.63 -4.45 -10.32
C LYS A 771 45.35 -3.63 -10.19
N ASN A 772 44.32 -4.21 -9.57
CA ASN A 772 43.03 -3.56 -9.38
C ASN A 772 42.93 -2.85 -8.03
N THR A 773 42.07 -1.84 -7.97
CA THR A 773 41.69 -1.11 -6.77
C THR A 773 40.20 -0.78 -6.81
N GLY A 774 39.62 -0.40 -5.67
CA GLY A 774 38.23 0.01 -5.58
C GLY A 774 38.04 1.25 -4.72
N CYS A 775 37.14 2.13 -5.15
CA CYS A 775 36.81 3.37 -4.47
C CYS A 775 35.29 3.53 -4.38
N ILE A 776 34.81 4.07 -3.26
CA ILE A 776 33.40 4.45 -3.08
C ILE A 776 33.29 5.92 -3.44
N PHE A 777 32.44 6.24 -4.39
CA PHE A 777 32.12 7.60 -4.77
C PHE A 777 30.76 7.99 -4.23
N VAL A 778 30.63 9.23 -3.74
CA VAL A 778 29.40 9.74 -3.17
C VAL A 778 28.73 10.68 -4.18
N ILE A 779 27.49 10.38 -4.56
CA ILE A 779 26.67 11.22 -5.44
C ILE A 779 25.49 11.73 -4.63
N GLN A 780 25.34 13.05 -4.51
CA GLN A 780 24.26 13.65 -3.74
C GLN A 780 22.90 13.38 -4.39
N ASN A 781 21.86 13.15 -3.59
CA ASN A 781 20.52 12.89 -4.07
C ASN A 781 19.98 14.05 -4.91
N GLN A 782 20.29 15.29 -4.52
CA GLN A 782 19.94 16.49 -5.28
C GLN A 782 20.55 16.46 -6.69
N THR A 783 21.82 16.08 -6.83
CA THR A 783 22.49 15.96 -8.14
C THR A 783 21.76 14.99 -9.07
N VAL A 784 21.26 13.87 -8.53
CA VAL A 784 20.49 12.90 -9.32
C VAL A 784 19.13 13.45 -9.72
N ARG A 785 18.43 14.18 -8.83
CA ARG A 785 17.16 14.85 -9.14
C ARG A 785 17.33 15.89 -10.24
N ASP A 786 18.34 16.76 -10.10
CA ASP A 786 18.64 17.78 -11.11
C ASP A 786 18.97 17.15 -12.47
N LEU A 787 19.67 16.01 -12.49
CA LEU A 787 19.91 15.27 -13.72
C LEU A 787 18.60 14.71 -14.30
N LYS A 788 17.73 14.10 -13.50
CA LYS A 788 16.43 13.60 -13.98
C LYS A 788 15.62 14.70 -14.66
N ASP A 789 15.51 15.86 -14.03
CA ASP A 789 14.77 17.00 -14.57
C ASP A 789 15.36 17.47 -15.90
N LYS A 790 16.68 17.59 -15.98
CA LYS A 790 17.38 17.99 -17.21
C LYS A 790 17.23 16.94 -18.32
N LEU A 791 17.35 15.65 -18.01
CA LEU A 791 17.16 14.59 -18.98
C LEU A 791 15.72 14.52 -19.48
N ALA A 792 14.74 14.75 -18.61
CA ALA A 792 13.33 14.87 -19.00
C ALA A 792 13.11 16.03 -19.98
N SER A 793 13.69 17.20 -19.70
CA SER A 793 13.57 18.38 -20.58
C SER A 793 14.26 18.25 -21.95
N THR A 794 15.20 17.30 -22.09
CA THR A 794 15.96 17.08 -23.35
C THR A 794 15.23 16.09 -24.29
N ARG A 795 14.20 15.37 -23.80
CA ARG A 795 13.39 14.42 -24.58
C ARG A 795 12.22 15.14 -25.26
N LEU A 796 12.51 15.87 -26.35
CA LEU A 796 11.50 16.62 -27.13
C LEU A 796 10.36 15.76 -27.72
N THR A 797 10.48 14.42 -27.76
CA THR A 797 9.50 13.55 -28.43
C THR A 797 8.94 12.41 -27.57
N ASP A 798 9.30 12.30 -26.28
CA ASP A 798 8.88 11.18 -25.42
C ASP A 798 8.72 11.60 -23.95
N LEU A 799 7.62 12.31 -23.66
CA LEU A 799 7.28 12.87 -22.33
C LEU A 799 6.81 11.82 -21.30
N LYS A 800 6.74 10.52 -21.64
CA LYS A 800 6.10 9.49 -20.80
C LYS A 800 7.05 8.67 -19.91
N HIS A 801 8.36 8.91 -19.97
CA HIS A 801 9.32 8.18 -19.13
C HIS A 801 10.39 9.12 -18.59
N GLN A 802 10.31 9.46 -17.30
CA GLN A 802 11.46 10.02 -16.59
C GLN A 802 12.47 8.90 -16.29
N PRO A 803 13.78 9.13 -16.50
CA PRO A 803 14.78 8.10 -16.19
C PRO A 803 14.80 7.78 -14.70
N SER A 804 14.95 6.49 -14.38
CA SER A 804 15.01 6.04 -12.99
C SER A 804 16.27 6.57 -12.28
N THR A 805 16.28 6.55 -10.94
CA THR A 805 17.48 6.89 -10.15
C THR A 805 18.67 6.02 -10.56
N PHE A 806 18.44 4.71 -10.71
CA PHE A 806 19.48 3.80 -11.17
C PHE A 806 19.96 4.14 -12.59
N THR A 807 19.05 4.45 -13.52
CA THR A 807 19.38 4.86 -14.90
C THR A 807 20.32 6.07 -14.89
N CYS A 808 20.02 7.09 -14.08
CA CYS A 808 20.86 8.28 -13.95
C CYS A 808 22.25 7.95 -13.40
N LEU A 809 22.32 7.21 -12.29
CA LEU A 809 23.59 6.78 -11.71
C LEU A 809 24.41 5.95 -12.72
N ALA A 810 23.75 5.02 -13.40
CA ALA A 810 24.35 4.16 -14.41
C ALA A 810 24.89 4.94 -15.61
N ALA A 811 24.14 5.91 -16.13
CA ALA A 811 24.57 6.73 -17.26
C ALA A 811 25.84 7.54 -16.93
N ILE A 812 25.87 8.22 -15.78
CA ILE A 812 27.05 8.97 -15.35
C ILE A 812 28.22 8.02 -15.12
N THR A 813 28.04 6.96 -14.33
CA THR A 813 29.13 6.03 -13.99
C THR A 813 29.69 5.36 -15.24
N TRP A 814 28.84 4.84 -16.13
CA TRP A 814 29.27 4.19 -17.36
C TRP A 814 30.10 5.12 -18.24
N ALA A 815 29.62 6.35 -18.47
CA ALA A 815 30.32 7.32 -19.31
C ALA A 815 31.73 7.61 -18.78
N HIS A 816 31.81 8.01 -17.51
CA HIS A 816 33.06 8.48 -16.92
C HIS A 816 34.05 7.35 -16.66
N VAL A 817 33.59 6.15 -16.28
CA VAL A 817 34.45 4.97 -16.13
C VAL A 817 35.02 4.56 -17.47
N THR A 818 34.20 4.44 -18.52
CA THR A 818 34.70 4.08 -19.85
C THR A 818 35.71 5.10 -20.37
N LYS A 819 35.47 6.41 -20.19
CA LYS A 819 36.45 7.45 -20.54
C LYS A 819 37.78 7.28 -19.79
N ALA A 820 37.73 7.04 -18.48
CA ALA A 820 38.92 6.86 -17.66
C ALA A 820 39.72 5.62 -18.06
N ARG A 821 39.04 4.51 -18.39
CA ARG A 821 39.66 3.27 -18.87
C ARG A 821 40.27 3.40 -20.27
N ILE A 822 39.65 4.16 -21.17
CA ILE A 822 40.24 4.47 -22.48
C ILE A 822 41.54 5.28 -22.29
N ALA A 823 41.54 6.24 -21.36
CA ALA A 823 42.69 7.10 -21.10
C ALA A 823 43.89 6.36 -20.49
N SER A 824 43.67 5.25 -19.79
CA SER A 824 44.74 4.44 -19.20
C SER A 824 45.44 3.49 -20.18
N LEU A 825 44.95 3.38 -21.42
CA LEU A 825 45.54 2.49 -22.43
C LEU A 825 46.82 3.09 -23.05
N SER A 826 47.77 2.21 -23.36
CA SER A 826 48.94 2.53 -24.18
C SER A 826 48.51 2.87 -25.60
N SER A 827 49.04 3.97 -26.15
CA SER A 827 48.76 4.42 -27.53
C SER A 827 48.96 3.32 -28.57
N GLY A 828 47.96 3.01 -29.40
CA GLY A 828 48.09 2.11 -30.56
C GLY A 828 47.17 0.88 -30.59
N MET A 829 46.21 0.74 -29.68
CA MET A 829 45.23 -0.36 -29.70
C MET A 829 44.01 -0.02 -30.56
N THR A 830 43.67 -0.90 -31.51
CA THR A 830 42.40 -0.80 -32.26
C THR A 830 41.24 -1.18 -31.35
N MET A 831 40.29 -0.27 -31.16
CA MET A 831 39.13 -0.45 -30.28
C MET A 831 37.84 -0.64 -31.10
N ALA A 832 36.86 -1.34 -30.53
CA ALA A 832 35.53 -1.43 -31.11
C ALA A 832 34.87 -0.04 -31.24
N GLU A 833 33.81 0.05 -32.04
CA GLU A 833 33.04 1.29 -32.19
C GLU A 833 32.03 1.50 -31.05
N ASP A 834 31.48 0.42 -30.51
CA ASP A 834 30.45 0.49 -29.48
C ASP A 834 30.99 0.14 -28.09
N ALA A 835 30.55 0.91 -27.09
CA ALA A 835 30.67 0.59 -25.68
C ALA A 835 29.43 -0.20 -25.23
N ARG A 836 29.62 -1.17 -24.33
CA ARG A 836 28.55 -2.02 -23.79
C ARG A 836 28.47 -1.92 -22.27
N LEU A 837 27.25 -1.88 -21.75
CA LEU A 837 26.95 -1.93 -20.32
C LEU A 837 26.08 -3.14 -20.02
N MET A 838 26.58 -4.06 -19.19
CA MET A 838 25.79 -5.17 -18.66
C MET A 838 25.13 -4.77 -17.34
N ILE A 839 23.83 -5.00 -17.22
CA ILE A 839 23.00 -4.57 -16.08
C ILE A 839 22.30 -5.78 -15.46
N SER A 840 22.21 -5.86 -14.14
CA SER A 840 21.38 -6.86 -13.47
C SER A 840 19.92 -6.40 -13.33
N VAL A 841 18.97 -7.21 -13.80
CA VAL A 841 17.53 -6.91 -13.73
C VAL A 841 16.78 -8.06 -13.06
N ASP A 842 16.01 -7.76 -12.02
CA ASP A 842 15.07 -8.73 -11.42
C ASP A 842 13.85 -8.90 -12.34
N TRP A 843 13.64 -10.11 -12.83
CA TRP A 843 12.57 -10.43 -13.76
C TRP A 843 11.28 -10.95 -13.10
N ARG A 844 11.25 -11.17 -11.77
CA ARG A 844 10.06 -11.71 -11.06
C ARG A 844 8.80 -10.88 -11.26
N ARG A 845 8.93 -9.56 -11.30
CA ARG A 845 7.80 -8.62 -11.49
C ARG A 845 7.46 -8.34 -12.97
N ARG A 846 8.20 -8.94 -13.89
CA ARG A 846 8.15 -8.65 -15.34
C ARG A 846 7.52 -9.77 -16.16
N ILE A 847 7.09 -10.84 -15.50
CA ILE A 847 6.43 -11.99 -16.12
C ILE A 847 5.11 -12.29 -15.41
N SER A 848 4.15 -12.86 -16.13
CA SER A 848 2.83 -13.18 -15.60
C SER A 848 2.82 -14.59 -14.98
N ASN A 849 3.48 -14.78 -13.84
CA ASN A 849 3.50 -16.08 -13.16
C ASN A 849 3.43 -15.96 -11.63
N ASP A 850 2.26 -16.26 -11.06
CA ASP A 850 1.99 -16.19 -9.62
C ASP A 850 2.80 -17.20 -8.79
N ALA A 851 3.41 -18.21 -9.42
CA ALA A 851 4.26 -19.19 -8.74
C ALA A 851 5.64 -18.63 -8.36
N ILE A 852 6.07 -17.54 -9.00
CA ILE A 852 7.40 -16.96 -8.82
C ILE A 852 7.30 -15.75 -7.90
N THR A 853 7.78 -15.92 -6.67
CA THR A 853 7.67 -14.91 -5.60
C THR A 853 9.06 -14.41 -5.19
N SER A 854 9.11 -13.43 -4.28
CA SER A 854 10.36 -13.00 -3.63
C SER A 854 11.07 -14.13 -2.86
N SER A 855 10.37 -15.23 -2.57
CA SER A 855 10.93 -16.43 -1.94
C SER A 855 11.59 -17.40 -2.93
N SER A 856 11.43 -17.19 -4.23
CA SER A 856 12.07 -18.01 -5.28
C SER A 856 13.59 -17.83 -5.27
N GLY A 857 14.32 -18.78 -5.87
CA GLY A 857 15.79 -18.71 -6.02
C GLY A 857 16.24 -17.52 -6.88
N ASN A 858 17.49 -17.50 -7.34
CA ASN A 858 18.01 -16.42 -8.18
C ASN A 858 17.11 -16.18 -9.42
N ALA A 859 16.67 -14.93 -9.60
CA ALA A 859 15.84 -14.50 -10.73
C ALA A 859 16.39 -13.20 -11.37
N ILE A 860 17.69 -13.19 -11.66
CA ILE A 860 18.38 -12.05 -12.29
C ILE A 860 18.65 -12.32 -13.77
N ALA A 861 18.28 -11.36 -14.61
CA ALA A 861 18.64 -11.26 -16.03
C ALA A 861 19.81 -10.29 -16.21
N LEU A 862 20.57 -10.47 -17.31
CA LEU A 862 21.76 -9.67 -17.63
C LEU A 862 21.64 -9.00 -19.01
N PRO A 863 20.64 -8.13 -19.25
CA PRO A 863 20.56 -7.38 -20.51
C PRO A 863 21.79 -6.47 -20.70
N ILE A 864 22.07 -6.16 -21.97
CA ILE A 864 23.21 -5.34 -22.38
C ILE A 864 22.71 -4.12 -23.14
N ALA A 865 23.03 -2.93 -22.63
CA ALA A 865 22.91 -1.68 -23.38
C ALA A 865 24.16 -1.48 -24.25
N SER A 866 24.00 -1.02 -25.48
CA SER A 866 25.09 -0.76 -26.42
C SER A 866 24.97 0.63 -27.02
N ILE A 867 26.08 1.37 -27.11
CA ILE A 867 26.09 2.73 -27.66
C ILE A 867 27.44 3.07 -28.27
N ASN A 868 27.46 3.92 -29.30
CA ASN A 868 28.72 4.31 -29.92
C ASN A 868 29.64 5.07 -28.93
N LYS A 869 30.93 4.74 -28.90
CA LYS A 869 31.93 5.32 -27.99
C LYS A 869 32.07 6.84 -28.10
N SER A 870 31.73 7.44 -29.24
CA SER A 870 31.73 8.91 -29.38
C SER A 870 30.69 9.58 -28.47
N ILE A 871 29.56 8.92 -28.21
CA ILE A 871 28.52 9.42 -27.30
C ILE A 871 29.01 9.34 -25.85
N ILE A 872 29.75 8.29 -25.48
CA ILE A 872 30.43 8.19 -24.17
C ILE A 872 31.38 9.38 -23.95
N GLN A 873 32.18 9.71 -24.96
CA GLN A 873 33.10 10.86 -24.89
C GLN A 873 32.34 12.18 -24.76
N ALA A 874 31.25 12.36 -25.52
CA ALA A 874 30.39 13.54 -25.46
C ALA A 874 29.70 13.71 -24.10
N ALA A 875 29.26 12.61 -23.46
CA ALA A 875 28.66 12.63 -22.12
C ALA A 875 29.61 13.15 -21.04
N CYS A 876 30.93 13.08 -21.29
CA CYS A 876 31.96 13.57 -20.40
C CYS A 876 32.55 14.94 -20.83
N SER A 877 31.83 15.69 -21.68
CA SER A 877 32.23 17.03 -22.14
C SER A 877 32.15 18.06 -21.01
N GLU A 878 33.01 19.08 -21.05
CA GLU A 878 32.87 20.26 -20.16
C GLU A 878 31.72 21.18 -20.62
N ASP A 879 31.31 21.09 -21.90
CA ASP A 879 30.09 21.73 -22.38
C ASP A 879 28.87 20.95 -21.87
N GLN A 880 28.16 21.56 -20.92
CA GLN A 880 26.98 20.97 -20.28
C GLN A 880 25.90 20.58 -21.28
N ARG A 881 25.67 21.35 -22.36
CA ARG A 881 24.62 21.04 -23.33
C ARG A 881 24.94 19.74 -24.08
N ILE A 882 26.19 19.58 -24.47
CA ILE A 882 26.68 18.35 -25.13
C ILE A 882 26.61 17.18 -24.15
N ALA A 883 27.07 17.37 -22.92
CA ALA A 883 27.07 16.34 -21.89
C ALA A 883 25.66 15.83 -21.56
N TYR A 884 24.70 16.72 -21.30
CA TYR A 884 23.30 16.35 -21.00
C TYR A 884 22.62 15.65 -22.18
N SER A 885 22.85 16.10 -23.41
CA SER A 885 22.29 15.44 -24.61
C SER A 885 22.83 14.02 -24.78
N ALA A 886 24.12 13.81 -24.53
CA ALA A 886 24.72 12.48 -24.61
C ALA A 886 24.29 11.58 -23.44
N LEU A 887 24.22 12.12 -22.20
CA LEU A 887 23.68 11.41 -21.04
C LEU A 887 22.21 10.99 -21.26
N ALA A 888 21.41 11.78 -21.97
CA ALA A 888 20.05 11.40 -22.35
C ALA A 888 20.03 10.20 -23.30
N ALA A 889 20.97 10.12 -24.23
CA ALA A 889 21.11 8.96 -25.12
C ALA A 889 21.56 7.70 -24.37
N LEU A 890 22.51 7.83 -23.44
CA LEU A 890 22.93 6.73 -22.55
C LEU A 890 21.75 6.24 -21.69
N ALA A 891 21.02 7.16 -21.07
CA ALA A 891 19.87 6.84 -20.23
C ALA A 891 18.79 6.07 -21.01
N ARG A 892 18.50 6.47 -22.26
CA ARG A 892 17.58 5.72 -23.13
C ARG A 892 18.08 4.30 -23.43
N ALA A 893 19.34 4.15 -23.83
CA ALA A 893 19.90 2.82 -24.11
C ALA A 893 19.85 1.88 -22.88
N ILE A 894 20.03 2.44 -21.68
CA ILE A 894 19.89 1.73 -20.41
C ILE A 894 18.43 1.34 -20.14
N ASP A 895 17.50 2.29 -20.26
CA ASP A 895 16.07 2.04 -20.06
C ASP A 895 15.56 0.98 -21.04
N ASP A 896 15.93 1.08 -22.33
CA ASP A 896 15.57 0.10 -23.37
C ASP A 896 16.08 -1.30 -23.03
N ALA A 897 17.34 -1.43 -22.58
CA ALA A 897 17.91 -2.69 -22.14
C ALA A 897 17.14 -3.28 -20.94
N ILE A 898 16.75 -2.45 -19.97
CA ILE A 898 15.97 -2.88 -18.80
C ILE A 898 14.55 -3.30 -19.20
N ILE A 899 13.89 -2.53 -20.07
CA ILE A 899 12.53 -2.80 -20.56
C ILE A 899 12.50 -4.06 -21.42
N SER A 900 13.58 -4.38 -22.13
CA SER A 900 13.67 -5.59 -22.96
C SER A 900 13.55 -6.90 -22.16
N VAL A 901 13.74 -6.85 -20.83
CA VAL A 901 13.53 -8.01 -19.95
C VAL A 901 12.04 -8.22 -19.73
N ASN A 902 11.47 -9.14 -20.49
CA ASN A 902 10.06 -9.56 -20.45
C ASN A 902 9.94 -11.10 -20.51
N GLU A 903 8.72 -11.62 -20.68
CA GLU A 903 8.47 -13.07 -20.74
C GLU A 903 9.23 -13.76 -21.88
N ASP A 904 9.25 -13.19 -23.09
CA ASP A 904 10.01 -13.72 -24.23
C ASP A 904 11.51 -13.72 -23.99
N PHE A 905 12.03 -12.70 -23.31
CA PHE A 905 13.44 -12.60 -22.93
C PHE A 905 13.83 -13.79 -22.05
N VAL A 906 13.08 -14.02 -20.98
CA VAL A 906 13.31 -15.12 -20.03
C VAL A 906 13.13 -16.47 -20.73
N ALA A 907 12.07 -16.66 -21.50
CA ALA A 907 11.79 -17.91 -22.20
C ALA A 907 12.91 -18.32 -23.18
N ALA A 908 13.45 -17.38 -23.96
CA ALA A 908 14.53 -17.66 -24.90
C ALA A 908 15.81 -18.17 -24.20
N ARG A 909 16.15 -17.59 -23.04
CA ARG A 909 17.33 -17.95 -22.27
C ARG A 909 17.14 -19.28 -21.56
N THR A 910 15.98 -19.48 -20.95
CA THR A 910 15.58 -20.77 -20.40
C THR A 910 15.69 -21.86 -21.47
N ALA A 911 15.17 -21.64 -22.68
CA ALA A 911 15.27 -22.58 -23.78
C ALA A 911 16.73 -22.86 -24.20
N LEU A 912 17.60 -21.84 -24.23
CA LEU A 912 19.04 -22.01 -24.51
C LEU A 912 19.69 -22.96 -23.50
N PHE A 913 19.46 -22.74 -22.21
CA PHE A 913 20.01 -23.59 -21.14
C PHE A 913 19.49 -25.04 -21.19
N HIS A 914 18.21 -25.25 -21.51
CA HIS A 914 17.63 -26.59 -21.66
C HIS A 914 18.11 -27.33 -22.91
N LYS A 915 18.52 -26.60 -23.96
CA LYS A 915 18.94 -27.18 -25.24
C LYS A 915 20.31 -27.84 -25.17
N ILE A 916 21.16 -27.43 -24.22
CA ILE A 916 22.54 -27.91 -24.10
C ILE A 916 22.62 -28.98 -23.01
N PRO A 917 23.20 -30.18 -23.28
CA PRO A 917 23.27 -31.27 -22.30
C PRO A 917 24.01 -30.93 -21.00
N ASP A 918 25.04 -30.10 -21.08
CA ASP A 918 25.79 -29.60 -19.93
C ASP A 918 25.84 -28.05 -20.01
N PRO A 919 25.07 -27.35 -19.16
CA PRO A 919 24.96 -25.89 -19.23
C PRO A 919 26.27 -25.16 -18.91
N ARG A 920 27.29 -25.85 -18.37
CA ARG A 920 28.62 -25.28 -18.16
C ARG A 920 29.36 -24.97 -19.47
N PHE A 921 28.87 -25.43 -20.62
CA PHE A 921 29.39 -25.00 -21.92
C PHE A 921 28.87 -23.63 -22.37
N ILE A 922 27.95 -23.02 -21.62
CA ILE A 922 27.54 -21.63 -21.84
C ILE A 922 28.46 -20.72 -21.01
N GLY A 923 28.89 -19.59 -21.55
CA GLY A 923 29.59 -18.54 -20.80
C GLY A 923 29.11 -17.16 -21.22
N LEU A 924 29.57 -16.12 -20.54
CA LEU A 924 29.22 -14.74 -20.86
C LEU A 924 30.12 -14.21 -22.00
N ASP A 925 29.52 -13.58 -23.01
CA ASP A 925 30.23 -12.87 -24.08
C ASP A 925 30.52 -11.42 -23.69
N PHE A 926 31.25 -11.29 -22.58
CA PHE A 926 31.62 -10.02 -21.96
C PHE A 926 33.00 -10.18 -21.31
N ASP A 927 33.88 -9.21 -21.49
CA ASP A 927 35.26 -9.13 -20.98
C ASP A 927 35.36 -7.91 -20.08
N LEU A 928 35.35 -8.13 -18.77
CA LEU A 928 35.44 -7.05 -17.79
C LEU A 928 36.76 -6.28 -17.86
N SER A 929 37.81 -6.82 -18.50
CA SER A 929 39.06 -6.10 -18.72
C SER A 929 39.00 -5.15 -19.92
N ASP A 930 38.04 -5.33 -20.84
CA ASP A 930 37.90 -4.47 -22.02
C ASP A 930 37.41 -3.07 -21.60
N PRO A 931 38.15 -1.99 -21.95
CA PRO A 931 37.80 -0.61 -21.58
C PRO A 931 36.40 -0.18 -22.02
N LEU A 932 35.83 -0.79 -23.06
CA LEU A 932 34.51 -0.48 -23.60
C LEU A 932 33.38 -1.30 -22.98
N GLU A 933 33.68 -2.33 -22.19
CA GLU A 933 32.68 -3.20 -21.55
C GLU A 933 32.67 -2.96 -20.04
N PHE A 934 31.54 -2.51 -19.50
CA PHE A 934 31.36 -2.22 -18.07
C PHE A 934 30.18 -3.00 -17.49
N TYR A 935 30.34 -3.49 -16.26
CA TYR A 935 29.27 -4.16 -15.53
C TYR A 935 28.80 -3.31 -14.35
N LEU A 936 27.50 -3.08 -14.24
CA LEU A 936 26.93 -2.31 -13.13
C LEU A 936 25.73 -3.02 -12.51
N ASN A 937 25.78 -3.16 -11.19
CA ASN A 937 24.70 -3.73 -10.40
C ASN A 937 24.27 -2.75 -9.28
N THR A 938 23.15 -3.03 -8.64
CA THR A 938 22.61 -2.25 -7.52
C THR A 938 22.20 -3.15 -6.36
N TRP A 939 22.67 -2.80 -5.16
CA TRP A 939 22.20 -3.29 -3.88
C TRP A 939 21.47 -2.18 -3.11
N TRP A 940 21.01 -1.14 -3.78
CA TRP A 940 20.49 0.05 -3.11
C TRP A 940 19.38 -0.26 -2.08
N HIS A 941 18.51 -1.22 -2.38
CA HIS A 941 17.39 -1.63 -1.51
C HIS A 941 17.76 -2.68 -0.45
N PHE A 942 19.03 -3.04 -0.29
CA PHE A 942 19.48 -4.21 0.45
C PHE A 942 19.89 -3.88 1.91
N GLY A 943 19.23 -4.46 2.92
CA GLY A 943 19.84 -4.76 4.22
C GLY A 943 20.19 -3.61 5.20
N THR A 944 20.31 -2.34 4.79
CA THR A 944 20.76 -1.23 5.69
C THR A 944 19.68 -0.64 6.59
N ARG A 945 18.39 -0.82 6.26
CA ARG A 945 17.25 -0.40 7.09
C ARG A 945 16.76 -1.48 8.04
N THR A 946 17.50 -2.58 8.15
CA THR A 946 17.16 -3.71 9.02
C THR A 946 17.58 -3.42 10.45
N HIS A 947 16.67 -3.65 11.37
CA HIS A 947 16.87 -3.38 12.78
C HIS A 947 17.14 -4.69 13.50
N TRP A 948 18.19 -4.72 14.31
CA TRP A 948 18.68 -5.90 14.99
C TRP A 948 18.58 -5.72 16.51
N ASN A 949 18.28 -6.79 17.25
CA ASN A 949 18.44 -6.80 18.69
C ASN A 949 19.64 -7.68 19.02
N LEU A 950 20.79 -7.04 19.22
CA LEU A 950 22.07 -7.69 19.47
C LEU A 950 22.51 -7.37 20.92
N PRO A 951 22.44 -8.34 21.84
CA PRO A 951 22.88 -8.14 23.22
C PRO A 951 24.30 -7.61 23.31
N GLY A 952 24.54 -6.65 24.21
CA GLY A 952 25.86 -6.05 24.44
C GLY A 952 26.21 -4.83 23.58
N LEU A 953 25.30 -4.36 22.71
CA LEU A 953 25.40 -3.08 22.01
C LEU A 953 24.41 -2.07 22.63
N ASP A 954 24.81 -0.79 22.75
CA ASP A 954 24.02 0.25 23.42
C ASP A 954 22.63 0.43 22.77
N LYS A 955 21.59 0.29 23.58
CA LYS A 955 20.18 0.37 23.16
C LYS A 955 19.72 1.82 23.16
N GLN A 956 19.77 2.49 22.00
CA GLN A 956 19.22 3.85 21.86
C GLN A 956 17.68 3.86 21.86
N ASP A 957 17.03 2.72 21.61
CA ASP A 957 15.58 2.56 21.66
C ASP A 957 15.21 1.07 21.87
N PHE A 958 14.59 0.75 23.01
CA PHE A 958 14.24 -0.64 23.38
C PHE A 958 13.17 -1.26 22.47
N VAL A 959 12.40 -0.45 21.73
CA VAL A 959 11.32 -0.91 20.85
C VAL A 959 11.82 -1.15 19.41
N ARG A 960 12.86 -0.43 18.98
CA ARG A 960 13.32 -0.44 17.58
C ARG A 960 14.46 -1.38 17.27
N GLY A 961 15.40 -1.61 18.17
CA GLY A 961 16.67 -2.28 17.85
C GLY A 961 17.67 -1.37 17.11
N ILE A 962 18.85 -1.91 16.77
CA ILE A 962 20.01 -1.20 16.22
C ILE A 962 20.10 -1.39 14.70
N THR A 963 20.37 -0.33 13.94
CA THR A 963 20.66 -0.38 12.51
C THR A 963 22.17 -0.39 12.26
N PRO A 964 22.67 -1.03 11.18
CA PRO A 964 24.08 -0.97 10.83
C PRO A 964 24.48 0.45 10.38
N ASP A 965 25.63 0.96 10.83
CA ASP A 965 26.16 2.26 10.35
C ASP A 965 26.56 2.23 8.86
N ALA A 966 26.92 1.06 8.34
CA ALA A 966 27.24 0.85 6.93
C ALA A 966 27.10 -0.63 6.53
N ALA A 967 26.77 -0.87 5.26
CA ALA A 967 26.87 -2.18 4.61
C ALA A 967 27.92 -2.13 3.50
N ARG A 968 28.86 -3.08 3.50
CA ARG A 968 30.00 -3.12 2.58
C ARG A 968 30.18 -4.51 2.00
N ARG A 969 30.66 -4.56 0.76
CA ARG A 969 30.98 -5.83 0.09
C ARG A 969 32.31 -6.36 0.63
N ALA A 970 32.26 -7.50 1.31
CA ALA A 970 33.44 -8.24 1.74
C ALA A 970 33.97 -9.12 0.59
N GLN A 971 35.27 -9.10 0.33
CA GLN A 971 35.89 -9.86 -0.76
C GLN A 971 37.40 -10.07 -0.55
N ALA A 972 37.99 -11.07 -1.21
CA ALA A 972 39.42 -11.35 -1.12
C ALA A 972 40.29 -10.29 -1.84
N GLY A 973 39.74 -9.66 -2.87
CA GLY A 973 40.42 -8.71 -3.74
C GLY A 973 39.41 -7.90 -4.57
N PHE A 974 39.89 -6.82 -5.17
CA PHE A 974 39.06 -6.04 -6.12
C PHE A 974 39.03 -6.69 -7.50
N GLY A 975 37.83 -6.78 -8.07
CA GLY A 975 37.64 -7.11 -9.48
C GLY A 975 38.07 -5.98 -10.41
N THR A 976 37.87 -6.17 -11.71
CA THR A 976 38.13 -5.14 -12.73
C THR A 976 36.83 -4.81 -13.46
N GLY A 977 36.69 -3.57 -13.95
CA GLY A 977 35.60 -3.15 -14.85
C GLY A 977 34.18 -3.29 -14.30
N ALA A 978 33.98 -3.11 -12.99
CA ALA A 978 32.67 -3.28 -12.36
C ALA A 978 32.30 -2.12 -11.43
N GLY A 979 31.00 -1.84 -11.35
CA GLY A 979 30.39 -0.91 -10.41
C GLY A 979 29.29 -1.58 -9.59
N LEU A 980 29.07 -1.06 -8.39
CA LEU A 980 28.00 -1.48 -7.50
C LEU A 980 27.42 -0.27 -6.77
N VAL A 981 26.15 0.03 -7.01
CA VAL A 981 25.42 0.97 -6.15
C VAL A 981 25.21 0.28 -4.80
N LEU A 982 25.80 0.83 -3.75
CA LEU A 982 25.76 0.27 -2.40
C LEU A 982 24.39 0.52 -1.75
N PRO A 983 24.04 -0.27 -0.72
CA PRO A 983 22.84 -0.05 0.09
C PRO A 983 22.68 1.38 0.61
N GLU A 984 21.44 1.83 0.71
CA GLU A 984 21.14 3.16 1.25
C GLU A 984 21.50 3.25 2.74
N ALA A 985 22.60 3.92 3.06
CA ALA A 985 22.96 4.25 4.45
C ALA A 985 22.39 5.62 4.88
N ASP A 986 22.14 6.52 3.93
CA ASP A 986 21.71 7.90 4.16
C ASP A 986 20.86 8.37 2.97
N ALA A 987 19.64 8.85 3.25
CA ALA A 987 18.68 9.24 2.21
C ALA A 987 19.10 10.49 1.40
N THR A 988 20.13 11.21 1.84
CA THR A 988 20.62 12.40 1.13
C THR A 988 21.63 12.07 0.04
N LYS A 989 22.14 10.84 -0.05
CA LYS A 989 23.25 10.47 -0.94
C LYS A 989 23.19 9.03 -1.45
N PHE A 990 23.90 8.79 -2.55
CA PHE A 990 24.15 7.47 -3.12
C PHE A 990 25.63 7.15 -3.04
N GLU A 991 25.98 5.93 -2.63
CA GLU A 991 27.35 5.44 -2.64
C GLU A 991 27.52 4.45 -3.80
N VAL A 992 28.50 4.69 -4.68
CA VAL A 992 28.81 3.80 -5.82
C VAL A 992 30.23 3.28 -5.65
N LEU A 993 30.37 1.97 -5.38
CA LEU A 993 31.65 1.29 -5.38
C LEU A 993 32.06 0.99 -6.82
N ILE A 994 33.20 1.53 -7.25
CA ILE A 994 33.78 1.29 -8.58
C ILE A 994 35.10 0.55 -8.41
N THR A 995 35.31 -0.52 -9.18
CA THR A 995 36.54 -1.32 -9.18
C THR A 995 37.19 -1.32 -10.56
N LEU A 996 38.44 -0.87 -10.64
CA LEU A 996 39.21 -0.67 -11.88
C LEU A 996 40.67 -1.08 -11.69
N ASP A 997 41.44 -1.13 -12.78
CA ASP A 997 42.89 -1.07 -12.69
C ASP A 997 43.33 0.27 -12.07
N VAL A 998 44.49 0.27 -11.41
CA VAL A 998 45.01 1.45 -10.70
C VAL A 998 45.12 2.68 -11.63
N GLY A 999 45.58 2.51 -12.87
CA GLY A 999 45.73 3.62 -13.81
C GLY A 999 44.39 4.26 -14.20
N ALA A 1000 43.39 3.44 -14.55
CA ALA A 1000 42.05 3.95 -14.83
C ALA A 1000 41.41 4.61 -13.61
N MET A 1001 41.63 4.08 -12.40
CA MET A 1001 41.14 4.71 -11.17
C MET A 1001 41.78 6.09 -10.95
N GLU A 1002 43.09 6.23 -11.15
CA GLU A 1002 43.79 7.52 -11.06
C GLU A 1002 43.23 8.54 -12.07
N HIS A 1003 42.95 8.10 -13.30
CA HIS A 1003 42.29 8.94 -14.32
C HIS A 1003 40.87 9.34 -13.92
N LEU A 1004 40.09 8.44 -13.31
CA LEU A 1004 38.73 8.75 -12.87
C LEU A 1004 38.75 9.76 -11.71
N CYS A 1005 39.59 9.55 -10.69
CA CYS A 1005 39.72 10.43 -9.53
C CYS A 1005 40.22 11.83 -9.89
N SER A 1006 41.08 11.96 -10.90
CA SER A 1006 41.62 13.24 -11.38
C SER A 1006 40.73 13.95 -12.41
N SER A 1007 39.65 13.31 -12.86
CA SER A 1007 38.74 13.86 -13.88
C SER A 1007 37.85 14.97 -13.30
N ARG A 1008 38.08 16.22 -13.73
CA ARG A 1008 37.20 17.37 -13.40
C ARG A 1008 35.74 17.12 -13.76
N SER A 1009 35.51 16.49 -14.91
CA SER A 1009 34.16 16.16 -15.39
C SER A 1009 33.44 15.15 -14.49
N TRP A 1010 34.17 14.22 -13.85
CA TRP A 1010 33.60 13.28 -12.88
C TRP A 1010 33.34 13.93 -11.52
N GLN A 1011 34.25 14.78 -11.06
CA GLN A 1011 34.13 15.55 -9.83
C GLN A 1011 32.91 16.49 -9.80
N HIS A 1012 32.33 16.82 -10.96
CA HIS A 1012 31.06 17.52 -11.04
C HIS A 1012 29.88 16.71 -10.48
N TRP A 1013 29.93 15.38 -10.62
CA TRP A 1013 28.84 14.48 -10.27
C TRP A 1013 29.04 13.78 -8.94
N ALA A 1014 30.30 13.43 -8.65
CA ALA A 1014 30.63 12.57 -7.53
C ALA A 1014 31.78 13.16 -6.71
N GLU A 1015 31.61 13.12 -5.39
CA GLU A 1015 32.65 13.47 -4.43
C GLU A 1015 33.57 12.25 -4.24
N THR A 1016 34.87 12.51 -4.27
CA THR A 1016 35.90 11.55 -3.89
C THR A 1016 36.09 11.66 -2.37
N PRO A 1017 35.80 10.62 -1.56
CA PRO A 1017 36.23 10.60 -0.17
C PRO A 1017 37.76 10.67 -0.15
N GLY A 1018 38.35 11.37 0.82
CA GLY A 1018 39.81 11.49 0.92
C GLY A 1018 40.49 10.13 0.80
N LEU A 1019 41.29 9.95 -0.26
CA LEU A 1019 42.06 8.73 -0.55
C LEU A 1019 43.15 8.49 0.50
#